data_AF-A0A7X9P2B5-F1
#
_entry.id   AF-A0A7X9P2B5-F1
#
_cell.length_a   1.000
_cell.length_b   1.000
_cell.length_c   1.000
_cell.angle_alpha   90.00
_cell.angle_beta   90.00
_cell.angle_gamma   90.00
#
_symmetry.space_group_name_H-M   'P 1'
#
loop_
_entity.id
_entity.type
_entity.pdbx_description
1 polymer ?
#
loop_
_entity_poly.entity_id
_entity_poly.type
_entity_poly.pdbx_seq_one_letter_code
_entity_poly.pdbx_strand_id
1 'polypeptide(L)'
;MNQKATLLLLLLLQFSLVSKGQELTLAWSNSMPDSTHIIAQTVHNDSTLILLTKHEKIVDYYNLDDSLGKTTTSNGYGIISYDIHGEYYWSKFYEDTLGNLSFTDIDVDHKGYVYIYGSFTDSLDLDPNQDTVSIKTSNDNEDLVLVVLDEVGNYKSHLQLGGDGVENADKLTVDGNLLLLSGGFDREIQSGFDFNPSSTENDSLEASNASGDNFLLQLDTVFNYQWAYQFSRSSGDSLFTINDLKLDRNRRVYVCGSTNESFNGFANDSDTVGYLMRLDGNGELVWAIQPSLYPDTVIISQQSSDWITVDDVGDIYLSSSYQLDSVLNDSLITNFTSNLAVSKINAKDGTGVWLNLIEGNFDQYNASIFFNINDDLYVFQDSRVHTLIDSTGIRTGSQTVSLRGHSSIDQTPILGDYFASGFTNGEYFVARFYPDDVTTWSNERWTRGKPYWNIPAILEDDYSTSINGEFVTSNLLINRNAQLDIRAGDFIEVLDSIENKGNITMHQSGALFHEHYTGSGSFTVNFSLLSKTGYSFFSSPVQNESSTVLGTAFLYNESLGSPNKGDNWQVPNGDLFVGKGYAVYQTEQAFNVGGIPNSGNFRVSVTNTNSDGYNLIGNPYPSPISGTSFLNENDNISALYFWDDDETDGQDYSSSDYITWNLTGSTGGNGENLNGSIPMGQAFFVNVATTDEVIFNHSMRQSFQDAYLRKGNIQNRLWLTLEGVQLKKELLLATMDWASENFDTGWDALAFNNGSNNTTFTTLDKDRNHLAIQALPLQDEYTIPLLIENFEGKGLLKIEKIEGFKDFDIEIIDHQEGVNQSIQKDGYQFDASKDDGERFSLFITPKNSNVLSLEETLASLVKIKTLPNGFNVMTPFDTHLIGYNTLGEVMLNTHLKKGEVFIPTEKSEILILRFNSNKGSFTKKVIR
;
A
#
# COMPACT_ATOMS: atom_id res chain seq x y z
N MET A 1 34.03 41.55 -32.76
CA MET A 1 34.64 40.20 -33.18
C MET A 1 34.74 39.25 -31.97
N ASN A 2 33.86 39.49 -30.84
CA ASN A 2 33.97 38.69 -29.60
C ASN A 2 32.59 38.30 -29.08
N GLN A 3 31.52 38.67 -29.87
CA GLN A 3 30.18 38.24 -29.41
C GLN A 3 29.60 37.18 -30.36
N LYS A 4 30.23 37.07 -31.52
CA LYS A 4 29.80 36.06 -32.51
C LYS A 4 30.64 34.78 -32.38
N ALA A 5 31.83 34.91 -31.67
CA ALA A 5 32.71 33.75 -31.39
C ALA A 5 32.31 33.10 -30.05
N THR A 6 31.61 33.88 -29.11
CA THR A 6 31.09 33.36 -27.83
C THR A 6 29.69 32.75 -28.04
N LEU A 7 28.97 33.15 -29.09
CA LEU A 7 27.66 32.58 -29.43
C LEU A 7 27.83 31.34 -30.33
N LEU A 8 28.96 31.28 -31.11
CA LEU A 8 29.29 30.09 -31.93
C LEU A 8 29.98 29.03 -31.07
N LEU A 9 30.70 29.46 -29.93
CA LEU A 9 31.31 28.51 -28.97
C LEU A 9 30.26 28.02 -27.96
N LEU A 10 29.12 28.81 -27.70
CA LEU A 10 27.98 28.38 -26.86
C LEU A 10 26.98 27.56 -27.68
N LEU A 11 27.05 27.82 -29.10
CA LEU A 11 26.17 27.05 -30.00
C LEU A 11 26.87 25.76 -30.46
N LEU A 12 28.33 25.75 -30.40
CA LEU A 12 29.09 24.53 -30.72
C LEU A 12 29.29 23.70 -29.45
N LEU A 13 29.08 24.35 -28.12
CA LEU A 13 29.07 23.59 -26.85
C LEU A 13 27.67 23.03 -26.57
N GLN A 14 26.59 23.64 -27.33
CA GLN A 14 25.23 23.11 -27.26
C GLN A 14 25.03 22.01 -28.30
N PHE A 15 26.04 21.92 -29.36
CA PHE A 15 25.95 20.82 -30.33
C PHE A 15 26.92 19.70 -29.93
N SER A 16 27.69 19.85 -28.71
CA SER A 16 28.54 18.72 -28.25
C SER A 16 27.94 18.10 -26.98
N LEU A 17 26.61 18.44 -26.67
CA LEU A 17 26.10 17.59 -25.56
C LEU A 17 25.09 16.59 -26.11
N VAL A 18 25.52 15.96 -27.25
CA VAL A 18 24.65 14.82 -27.61
C VAL A 18 24.70 13.79 -26.47
N SER A 19 23.79 14.01 -25.44
CA SER A 19 23.44 12.99 -24.42
C SER A 19 23.44 11.58 -25.03
N LYS A 20 24.59 10.89 -24.89
CA LYS A 20 24.67 9.46 -25.27
C LYS A 20 23.85 8.59 -24.31
N GLY A 21 22.70 7.94 -24.79
CA GLY A 21 21.95 6.86 -24.08
C GLY A 21 22.90 5.85 -23.45
N GLN A 22 22.49 5.39 -22.07
CA GLN A 22 23.20 4.29 -21.37
C GLN A 22 23.62 3.17 -22.34
N GLU A 23 24.96 2.85 -22.58
CA GLU A 23 25.45 1.74 -23.43
C GLU A 23 25.16 0.39 -22.76
N LEU A 24 24.39 -0.46 -23.50
CA LEU A 24 24.10 -1.82 -23.01
C LEU A 24 25.27 -2.76 -23.35
N THR A 25 25.76 -3.42 -22.23
CA THR A 25 26.78 -4.47 -22.48
C THR A 25 26.10 -5.84 -22.59
N LEU A 26 26.50 -6.50 -23.84
CA LEU A 26 25.97 -7.87 -24.03
C LEU A 26 26.59 -8.82 -23.00
N ALA A 27 25.75 -9.29 -22.07
CA ALA A 27 26.25 -10.28 -21.09
C ALA A 27 26.43 -11.66 -21.74
N TRP A 28 25.42 -12.19 -22.39
CA TRP A 28 25.50 -13.45 -23.13
C TRP A 28 24.42 -13.48 -24.21
N SER A 29 24.63 -14.37 -25.22
CA SER A 29 23.58 -14.62 -26.24
C SER A 29 23.56 -16.10 -26.60
N ASN A 30 22.26 -16.56 -26.76
CA ASN A 30 22.09 -17.94 -27.23
C ASN A 30 21.32 -17.99 -28.54
N SER A 31 21.82 -18.85 -29.50
CA SER A 31 21.08 -18.99 -30.77
C SER A 31 20.19 -20.23 -30.74
N MET A 32 19.12 -20.09 -31.56
CA MET A 32 18.20 -21.24 -31.63
C MET A 32 18.16 -21.75 -33.09
N PRO A 33 17.86 -23.05 -33.21
CA PRO A 33 17.81 -23.59 -34.59
C PRO A 33 16.78 -22.84 -35.45
N ASP A 34 16.93 -22.87 -36.79
CA ASP A 34 16.07 -22.11 -37.74
C ASP A 34 14.64 -22.65 -37.75
N SER A 35 14.42 -23.79 -37.17
CA SER A 35 13.05 -24.37 -37.18
C SER A 35 12.29 -24.00 -35.89
N THR A 36 12.91 -23.15 -34.99
CA THR A 36 12.26 -22.76 -33.72
C THR A 36 11.84 -21.29 -33.77
N HIS A 37 10.51 -21.15 -33.35
CA HIS A 37 9.99 -19.76 -33.31
C HIS A 37 9.66 -19.39 -31.86
N ILE A 38 10.22 -18.19 -31.47
CA ILE A 38 9.88 -17.72 -30.11
C ILE A 38 8.48 -17.07 -30.16
N ILE A 39 7.60 -17.69 -29.39
CA ILE A 39 6.20 -17.18 -29.37
C ILE A 39 6.07 -16.07 -28.33
N ALA A 40 6.65 -16.27 -27.13
CA ALA A 40 6.56 -15.28 -26.04
C ALA A 40 7.73 -15.50 -25.07
N GLN A 41 8.02 -14.42 -24.38
CA GLN A 41 9.08 -14.54 -23.35
C GLN A 41 8.67 -13.80 -22.09
N THR A 42 9.32 -14.27 -20.94
CA THR A 42 9.08 -13.58 -19.66
C THR A 42 10.29 -13.78 -18.74
N VAL A 43 10.36 -12.80 -17.79
CA VAL A 43 11.52 -12.87 -16.88
C VAL A 43 11.02 -12.85 -15.42
N HIS A 44 11.67 -13.82 -14.69
CA HIS A 44 11.36 -13.81 -13.24
C HIS A 44 12.21 -12.77 -12.50
N ASN A 45 11.88 -12.41 -11.26
CA ASN A 45 12.58 -11.35 -10.49
C ASN A 45 14.03 -11.74 -10.21
N ASP A 46 14.33 -13.01 -10.27
CA ASP A 46 15.74 -13.38 -10.06
C ASP A 46 16.53 -13.36 -11.38
N SER A 47 15.84 -12.91 -12.46
CA SER A 47 16.49 -12.68 -13.76
C SER A 47 16.60 -14.01 -14.54
N THR A 48 15.72 -14.93 -14.11
CA THR A 48 15.61 -16.14 -14.94
C THR A 48 14.72 -15.87 -16.16
N LEU A 49 15.32 -16.20 -17.38
CA LEU A 49 14.56 -16.02 -18.63
C LEU A 49 13.82 -17.31 -19.00
N ILE A 50 12.51 -17.05 -19.28
CA ILE A 50 11.73 -18.22 -19.72
C ILE A 50 11.10 -17.93 -21.09
N LEU A 51 11.28 -18.97 -21.94
CA LEU A 51 10.82 -18.76 -23.32
C LEU A 51 9.73 -19.79 -23.65
N LEU A 52 8.75 -19.23 -24.40
CA LEU A 52 7.81 -20.15 -25.08
C LEU A 52 8.12 -20.21 -26.59
N THR A 53 8.32 -21.47 -27.06
CA THR A 53 8.79 -21.59 -28.46
C THR A 53 7.88 -22.58 -29.19
N LYS A 54 7.77 -22.31 -30.58
CA LYS A 54 7.07 -23.27 -31.46
C LYS A 54 8.07 -23.88 -32.43
N HIS A 55 7.90 -25.19 -32.60
CA HIS A 55 8.89 -25.88 -33.46
C HIS A 55 8.17 -26.52 -34.65
N GLU A 56 8.72 -26.23 -36.01
CA GLU A 56 8.02 -26.57 -37.27
C GLU A 56 8.74 -27.73 -37.97
N LYS A 57 9.95 -28.25 -37.57
CA LYS A 57 10.67 -29.41 -38.13
C LYS A 57 11.71 -29.90 -37.11
N ILE A 58 12.17 -31.27 -37.24
CA ILE A 58 13.15 -32.05 -36.47
C ILE A 58 14.24 -31.14 -35.90
N VAL A 59 14.20 -30.76 -34.62
CA VAL A 59 15.40 -30.07 -34.08
C VAL A 59 16.13 -31.06 -33.16
N ASP A 60 17.33 -31.62 -33.59
CA ASP A 60 18.33 -32.29 -32.73
C ASP A 60 18.78 -31.36 -31.60
N TYR A 61 18.06 -31.25 -30.52
CA TYR A 61 18.63 -30.47 -29.39
C TYR A 61 20.05 -30.94 -29.09
N TYR A 62 21.12 -30.08 -29.21
CA TYR A 62 22.32 -30.06 -28.35
C TYR A 62 22.04 -30.72 -26.99
N ASN A 63 22.08 -32.05 -26.82
CA ASN A 63 22.43 -32.77 -25.58
C ASN A 63 22.44 -31.85 -24.36
N LEU A 64 21.26 -31.44 -23.72
CA LEU A 64 21.34 -30.77 -22.41
C LEU A 64 20.69 -31.68 -21.34
N ASP A 65 21.20 -33.01 -21.24
CA ASP A 65 21.32 -33.99 -20.15
C ASP A 65 21.10 -35.41 -20.70
N ASP A 66 22.05 -36.13 -21.18
CA ASP A 66 22.24 -37.57 -21.42
C ASP A 66 21.44 -38.42 -20.44
N SER A 67 20.51 -37.74 -19.59
CA SER A 67 19.80 -38.69 -18.69
C SER A 67 18.31 -38.74 -19.02
N LEU A 68 17.84 -38.06 -20.28
CA LEU A 68 16.43 -38.32 -20.65
C LEU A 68 16.36 -38.70 -22.13
N GLY A 69 17.43 -39.30 -22.74
CA GLY A 69 17.31 -40.11 -23.98
C GLY A 69 15.97 -39.90 -24.70
N LYS A 70 15.44 -38.68 -25.00
CA LYS A 70 14.31 -38.87 -25.95
C LYS A 70 14.30 -37.73 -26.96
N THR A 71 15.01 -37.84 -28.11
CA THR A 71 14.78 -37.21 -29.44
C THR A 71 13.29 -37.27 -29.82
N THR A 72 12.51 -36.19 -29.46
CA THR A 72 11.09 -36.24 -29.90
C THR A 72 10.97 -35.71 -31.33
N THR A 73 10.57 -36.61 -32.30
CA THR A 73 10.26 -36.52 -33.74
C THR A 73 8.89 -35.87 -33.95
N SER A 74 8.54 -34.63 -33.23
CA SER A 74 7.17 -34.20 -33.63
C SER A 74 7.02 -32.70 -33.42
N ASN A 75 6.17 -31.90 -34.31
CA ASN A 75 5.68 -30.51 -34.14
C ASN A 75 5.11 -30.27 -32.74
N GLY A 76 5.67 -29.10 -32.03
CA GLY A 76 5.05 -28.84 -30.70
C GLY A 76 5.59 -27.54 -30.10
N TYR A 77 5.36 -27.44 -28.73
CA TYR A 77 5.75 -26.21 -28.05
C TYR A 77 6.78 -26.54 -26.96
N GLY A 78 7.88 -25.64 -26.97
CA GLY A 78 8.91 -25.81 -25.92
C GLY A 78 8.89 -24.62 -24.94
N ILE A 79 9.15 -25.08 -23.66
CA ILE A 79 9.41 -24.06 -22.63
C ILE A 79 10.87 -24.21 -22.19
N ILE A 80 11.49 -23.04 -22.44
CA ILE A 80 12.94 -23.15 -22.15
C ILE A 80 13.30 -22.08 -21.11
N SER A 81 14.11 -22.63 -20.13
CA SER A 81 14.50 -21.67 -19.08
C SER A 81 16.04 -21.56 -19.06
N TYR A 82 16.48 -20.29 -19.03
CA TYR A 82 17.93 -20.00 -18.90
C TYR A 82 18.17 -19.27 -17.58
N ASP A 83 19.34 -19.67 -16.99
CA ASP A 83 19.68 -18.87 -15.79
C ASP A 83 20.38 -17.56 -16.17
N ILE A 84 20.76 -16.93 -15.18
CA ILE A 84 21.24 -15.52 -15.31
C ILE A 84 22.56 -15.51 -16.11
N HIS A 85 23.23 -16.57 -16.32
CA HIS A 85 24.52 -16.59 -17.06
C HIS A 85 24.30 -17.13 -18.48
N GLY A 86 22.99 -17.31 -18.80
CA GLY A 86 22.73 -17.78 -20.18
C GLY A 86 22.89 -19.29 -20.30
N GLU A 87 23.03 -19.93 -19.03
CA GLU A 87 23.13 -21.40 -19.08
C GLU A 87 21.74 -22.05 -18.96
N TYR A 88 21.69 -23.11 -19.64
CA TYR A 88 20.42 -23.87 -19.64
C TYR A 88 20.04 -24.28 -18.21
N TYR A 89 18.80 -24.04 -17.87
CA TYR A 89 18.33 -24.42 -16.51
C TYR A 89 17.40 -25.63 -16.61
N TRP A 90 16.20 -25.54 -17.36
CA TRP A 90 15.28 -26.68 -17.58
C TRP A 90 14.40 -26.38 -18.80
N SER A 91 13.81 -27.48 -19.37
CA SER A 91 12.86 -27.27 -20.48
C SER A 91 11.74 -28.31 -20.39
N LYS A 92 10.60 -27.82 -21.02
CA LYS A 92 9.45 -28.72 -21.20
C LYS A 92 8.94 -28.64 -22.64
N PHE A 93 8.49 -29.95 -23.02
CA PHE A 93 8.03 -29.93 -24.43
C PHE A 93 6.62 -30.52 -24.51
N TYR A 94 5.76 -29.69 -25.18
CA TYR A 94 4.39 -30.20 -25.46
C TYR A 94 4.27 -30.61 -26.93
N GLU A 95 4.04 -31.92 -27.05
CA GLU A 95 3.97 -32.43 -28.43
C GLU A 95 2.62 -32.06 -29.07
N ASP A 96 2.70 -31.69 -30.42
CA ASP A 96 1.46 -31.36 -31.16
C ASP A 96 1.50 -31.97 -32.57
N THR A 97 1.21 -33.13 -32.67
CA THR A 97 1.36 -33.83 -33.98
C THR A 97 0.14 -33.58 -34.85
N LEU A 98 -0.95 -33.24 -34.21
CA LEU A 98 -2.21 -33.14 -34.99
C LEU A 98 -2.62 -31.68 -35.15
N GLY A 99 -1.74 -30.74 -34.58
CA GLY A 99 -2.04 -29.29 -34.70
C GLY A 99 -3.24 -28.89 -33.83
N ASN A 100 -3.40 -29.51 -32.73
CA ASN A 100 -4.59 -29.20 -31.89
C ASN A 100 -4.21 -28.28 -30.72
N LEU A 101 -3.01 -27.83 -30.68
CA LEU A 101 -2.56 -26.99 -29.55
C LEU A 101 -2.02 -25.67 -30.09
N SER A 102 -2.47 -24.60 -29.37
CA SER A 102 -1.95 -23.27 -29.75
C SER A 102 -1.69 -22.45 -28.49
N PHE A 103 -0.41 -22.49 -28.09
CA PHE A 103 -0.02 -21.59 -26.98
C PHE A 103 0.31 -20.19 -27.51
N THR A 104 -0.15 -19.20 -26.75
CA THR A 104 -0.02 -17.84 -27.37
C THR A 104 0.81 -16.95 -26.44
N ASP A 105 0.87 -17.30 -25.08
CA ASP A 105 1.59 -16.37 -24.19
C ASP A 105 2.07 -17.12 -22.95
N ILE A 106 3.10 -16.46 -22.38
CA ILE A 106 3.65 -17.04 -21.13
C ILE A 106 4.02 -15.89 -20.19
N ASP A 107 3.81 -16.18 -18.80
CA ASP A 107 4.22 -15.16 -17.82
C ASP A 107 4.59 -15.86 -16.50
N VAL A 108 5.33 -15.04 -15.64
CA VAL A 108 5.80 -15.68 -14.39
C VAL A 108 5.44 -14.74 -13.22
N ASP A 109 5.02 -15.44 -12.06
CA ASP A 109 4.67 -14.58 -10.91
C ASP A 109 5.87 -14.42 -9.98
N HIS A 110 5.67 -13.59 -8.88
CA HIS A 110 6.82 -13.22 -8.02
C HIS A 110 7.37 -14.44 -7.26
N LYS A 111 6.49 -15.51 -7.18
CA LYS A 111 6.97 -16.73 -6.47
C LYS A 111 7.72 -17.66 -7.44
N GLY A 112 7.68 -17.32 -8.77
CA GLY A 112 8.46 -18.12 -9.74
C GLY A 112 7.56 -19.14 -10.46
N TYR A 113 6.25 -19.15 -10.17
CA TYR A 113 5.36 -20.04 -10.94
C TYR A 113 5.17 -19.52 -12.37
N VAL A 114 5.23 -20.56 -13.32
CA VAL A 114 5.16 -20.19 -14.75
C VAL A 114 3.74 -20.49 -15.28
N TYR A 115 3.15 -19.43 -15.96
CA TYR A 115 1.78 -19.57 -16.51
C TYR A 115 1.85 -19.61 -18.04
N ILE A 116 1.25 -20.68 -18.58
CA ILE A 116 1.23 -20.82 -20.05
C ILE A 116 -0.24 -20.78 -20.51
N TYR A 117 -0.43 -19.90 -21.48
CA TYR A 117 -1.84 -19.66 -21.85
C TYR A 117 -2.02 -19.96 -23.35
N GLY A 118 -3.11 -20.68 -23.64
CA GLY A 118 -3.37 -20.99 -25.07
C GLY A 118 -4.73 -21.67 -25.23
N SER A 119 -4.83 -22.30 -26.41
CA SER A 119 -6.08 -23.03 -26.71
C SER A 119 -5.73 -24.42 -27.27
N PHE A 120 -6.69 -25.34 -27.04
CA PHE A 120 -6.42 -26.68 -27.56
C PHE A 120 -7.72 -27.34 -27.98
N THR A 121 -7.62 -28.39 -28.95
CA THR A 121 -8.79 -29.20 -29.35
C THR A 121 -8.48 -30.68 -29.09
N ASP A 122 -9.53 -31.39 -28.62
CA ASP A 122 -9.49 -32.86 -28.38
C ASP A 122 -8.85 -33.17 -27.03
N SER A 123 -7.53 -33.46 -27.00
CA SER A 123 -6.94 -33.76 -25.69
C SER A 123 -5.58 -33.05 -25.56
N LEU A 124 -5.24 -32.67 -24.34
CA LEU A 124 -3.94 -32.03 -24.07
C LEU A 124 -3.31 -32.69 -22.84
N ASP A 125 -2.09 -33.11 -23.06
CA ASP A 125 -1.30 -33.61 -21.92
C ASP A 125 -0.65 -32.44 -21.15
N LEU A 126 -1.03 -32.30 -19.83
CA LEU A 126 -0.58 -31.09 -19.08
C LEU A 126 0.75 -31.39 -18.39
N ASP A 127 1.19 -32.63 -18.44
CA ASP A 127 2.50 -32.95 -17.84
C ASP A 127 3.27 -33.90 -18.78
N PRO A 128 3.90 -33.46 -19.77
CA PRO A 128 4.48 -34.28 -20.86
C PRO A 128 5.62 -35.16 -20.35
N ASN A 129 6.17 -34.91 -19.04
CA ASN A 129 7.30 -35.75 -18.55
C ASN A 129 6.79 -36.90 -17.67
N GLN A 130 5.38 -36.79 -17.38
CA GLN A 130 4.73 -37.87 -16.63
C GLN A 130 3.33 -38.16 -17.22
N ASP A 131 2.98 -39.45 -17.51
CA ASP A 131 1.69 -39.78 -18.18
C ASP A 131 0.54 -39.75 -17.16
N THR A 132 0.25 -38.52 -16.42
CA THR A 132 -0.87 -38.83 -15.50
C THR A 132 -1.89 -37.69 -15.52
N VAL A 133 -1.67 -36.52 -16.36
CA VAL A 133 -2.71 -35.48 -16.18
C VAL A 133 -3.08 -34.94 -17.58
N SER A 134 -4.30 -35.33 -18.10
CA SER A 134 -4.74 -34.86 -19.42
C SER A 134 -6.15 -34.25 -19.32
N ILE A 135 -6.33 -33.31 -20.14
CA ILE A 135 -7.68 -32.71 -20.20
C ILE A 135 -8.21 -32.82 -21.63
N LYS A 136 -9.62 -32.77 -21.77
CA LYS A 136 -10.24 -32.90 -23.12
C LYS A 136 -11.28 -31.80 -23.32
N THR A 137 -11.39 -31.45 -24.59
CA THR A 137 -12.41 -30.42 -24.88
C THR A 137 -13.79 -31.07 -24.99
N SER A 138 -14.80 -30.22 -24.85
CA SER A 138 -16.19 -30.71 -25.06
C SER A 138 -16.57 -30.65 -26.54
N ASN A 139 -17.02 -31.85 -27.23
CA ASN A 139 -17.59 -31.93 -28.60
C ASN A 139 -16.54 -31.54 -29.66
N ASP A 140 -15.24 -31.49 -29.28
CA ASP A 140 -14.11 -31.29 -30.22
C ASP A 140 -13.95 -29.82 -30.60
N ASN A 141 -14.61 -28.92 -29.84
CA ASN A 141 -14.39 -27.48 -30.11
C ASN A 141 -13.21 -26.96 -29.28
N GLU A 142 -12.54 -25.93 -29.88
CA GLU A 142 -11.34 -25.37 -29.21
C GLU A 142 -11.69 -24.71 -27.88
N ASP A 143 -10.95 -25.13 -26.73
CA ASP A 143 -11.13 -24.49 -25.40
C ASP A 143 -9.84 -23.77 -24.98
N LEU A 144 -10.03 -22.89 -24.01
CA LEU A 144 -8.85 -22.16 -23.49
C LEU A 144 -8.18 -22.99 -22.39
N VAL A 145 -6.90 -22.87 -22.37
CA VAL A 145 -6.22 -23.58 -21.27
C VAL A 145 -5.11 -22.67 -20.71
N LEU A 146 -5.03 -22.68 -19.37
CA LEU A 146 -3.90 -22.06 -18.65
C LEU A 146 -3.20 -23.13 -17.80
N VAL A 147 -1.95 -23.33 -18.20
CA VAL A 147 -1.19 -24.33 -17.43
C VAL A 147 -0.21 -23.61 -16.49
N VAL A 148 -0.16 -24.17 -15.18
CA VAL A 148 0.77 -23.53 -14.21
C VAL A 148 1.85 -24.57 -13.84
N LEU A 149 3.07 -24.04 -14.04
CA LEU A 149 4.20 -24.90 -13.66
C LEU A 149 4.93 -24.27 -12.46
N ASP A 150 5.59 -25.17 -11.66
CA ASP A 150 6.38 -24.59 -10.55
C ASP A 150 7.73 -24.09 -11.07
N GLU A 151 8.62 -23.66 -10.24
CA GLU A 151 9.84 -22.91 -10.61
C GLU A 151 10.83 -23.81 -11.33
N VAL A 152 10.54 -25.11 -11.27
CA VAL A 152 11.50 -25.98 -11.99
C VAL A 152 10.78 -26.71 -13.12
N GLY A 153 9.55 -26.29 -13.44
CA GLY A 153 8.90 -26.76 -14.69
C GLY A 153 7.94 -27.93 -14.41
N ASN A 154 7.74 -28.24 -13.12
CA ASN A 154 6.74 -29.29 -12.84
C ASN A 154 5.31 -28.74 -12.83
N TYR A 155 4.39 -29.73 -13.34
CA TYR A 155 2.98 -29.32 -13.42
C TYR A 155 2.42 -29.04 -12.02
N LYS A 156 1.64 -27.90 -11.83
CA LYS A 156 1.02 -27.57 -10.52
C LYS A 156 -0.50 -27.54 -10.64
N SER A 157 -0.90 -26.84 -11.59
CA SER A 157 -2.37 -26.73 -11.72
C SER A 157 -2.71 -26.21 -13.12
N HIS A 158 -4.07 -26.15 -13.38
CA HIS A 158 -4.49 -25.62 -14.70
C HIS A 158 -5.90 -25.05 -14.60
N LEU A 159 -6.17 -24.21 -15.57
CA LEU A 159 -7.54 -23.71 -15.75
C LEU A 159 -7.97 -23.95 -17.21
N GLN A 160 -9.06 -24.75 -17.23
CA GLN A 160 -9.66 -24.93 -18.57
C GLN A 160 -11.00 -24.16 -18.64
N LEU A 161 -10.99 -23.28 -19.63
CA LEU A 161 -12.27 -22.54 -19.86
C LEU A 161 -12.82 -22.89 -21.24
N GLY A 162 -14.04 -23.39 -21.19
CA GLY A 162 -14.54 -23.75 -22.53
C GLY A 162 -15.97 -24.28 -22.45
N GLY A 163 -16.78 -24.26 -23.59
CA GLY A 163 -18.17 -24.73 -23.77
C GLY A 163 -18.39 -25.19 -25.22
N ASP A 164 -19.55 -25.23 -25.74
CA ASP A 164 -19.89 -25.82 -27.06
C ASP A 164 -19.42 -24.90 -28.21
N GLY A 165 -18.83 -23.70 -27.86
CA GLY A 165 -18.33 -22.77 -28.90
C GLY A 165 -16.79 -22.80 -28.96
N VAL A 166 -16.23 -22.11 -30.18
CA VAL A 166 -14.75 -22.01 -30.36
C VAL A 166 -14.23 -20.78 -29.60
N GLU A 167 -13.08 -21.06 -28.80
CA GLU A 167 -12.45 -19.97 -28.04
C GLU A 167 -10.96 -19.89 -28.39
N ASN A 168 -10.53 -18.65 -28.39
CA ASN A 168 -9.08 -18.53 -28.69
C ASN A 168 -8.43 -17.59 -27.67
N ALA A 169 -7.18 -18.05 -27.36
CA ALA A 169 -6.42 -17.28 -26.35
C ALA A 169 -5.59 -16.18 -27.04
N ASP A 170 -5.48 -15.01 -26.28
CA ASP A 170 -4.64 -13.93 -26.88
C ASP A 170 -3.49 -13.58 -25.94
N LYS A 171 -3.77 -12.88 -24.77
CA LYS A 171 -2.64 -12.40 -23.95
C LYS A 171 -2.91 -12.75 -22.49
N LEU A 172 -1.70 -12.91 -21.80
CA LEU A 172 -1.78 -13.19 -20.35
C LEU A 172 -0.79 -12.27 -19.62
N THR A 173 -1.28 -11.80 -18.44
CA THR A 173 -0.32 -11.10 -17.56
C THR A 173 -0.64 -11.44 -16.10
N VAL A 174 0.48 -11.68 -15.34
CA VAL A 174 0.31 -11.97 -13.91
C VAL A 174 1.14 -10.98 -13.09
N ASP A 175 0.48 -10.40 -12.09
CA ASP A 175 1.18 -9.47 -11.18
C ASP A 175 0.65 -9.66 -9.75
N GLY A 176 1.62 -10.12 -8.88
CA GLY A 176 1.13 -10.43 -7.51
C GLY A 176 0.05 -11.53 -7.54
N ASN A 177 -1.13 -11.29 -6.89
CA ASN A 177 -2.22 -12.29 -6.83
C ASN A 177 -3.23 -12.08 -7.97
N LEU A 178 -2.85 -11.29 -8.93
CA LEU A 178 -3.83 -10.98 -9.98
C LEU A 178 -3.41 -11.66 -11.29
N LEU A 179 -4.43 -12.20 -11.92
CA LEU A 179 -4.25 -12.88 -13.22
C LEU A 179 -5.24 -12.29 -14.24
N LEU A 180 -4.61 -11.77 -15.35
CA LEU A 180 -5.48 -11.17 -16.38
C LEU A 180 -5.29 -11.92 -17.70
N LEU A 181 -6.46 -12.37 -18.25
CA LEU A 181 -6.46 -13.10 -19.53
C LEU A 181 -7.32 -12.39 -20.56
N SER A 182 -6.88 -12.59 -21.81
CA SER A 182 -7.74 -12.07 -22.88
C SER A 182 -7.91 -13.13 -23.97
N GLY A 183 -9.03 -13.02 -24.65
CA GLY A 183 -9.28 -13.98 -25.75
C GLY A 183 -10.60 -13.68 -26.44
N GLY A 184 -10.95 -14.64 -27.35
CA GLY A 184 -12.21 -14.50 -28.10
C GLY A 184 -13.08 -15.75 -27.95
N PHE A 185 -14.42 -15.44 -28.13
CA PHE A 185 -15.30 -16.62 -28.11
C PHE A 185 -16.47 -16.41 -29.08
N ASP A 186 -16.96 -17.59 -29.77
CA ASP A 186 -18.10 -17.46 -30.72
C ASP A 186 -19.34 -18.14 -30.11
N ARG A 187 -20.69 -17.79 -30.77
CA ARG A 187 -22.12 -17.92 -30.47
C ARG A 187 -22.55 -19.38 -30.55
N GLU A 188 -21.68 -20.52 -30.57
CA GLU A 188 -22.60 -21.70 -30.56
C GLU A 188 -22.87 -22.15 -29.12
N ILE A 189 -23.44 -21.32 -28.17
CA ILE A 189 -23.68 -21.57 -26.74
C ILE A 189 -25.19 -21.80 -26.53
N GLN A 190 -25.73 -22.78 -26.92
CA GLN A 190 -26.98 -23.15 -26.20
C GLN A 190 -26.71 -23.36 -24.70
N SER A 191 -25.41 -22.64 -24.14
CA SER A 191 -25.39 -22.43 -22.67
C SER A 191 -24.26 -21.50 -22.27
N GLY A 192 -24.02 -20.23 -22.96
CA GLY A 192 -23.20 -19.14 -22.39
C GLY A 192 -21.81 -19.61 -21.96
N PHE A 193 -20.54 -18.82 -22.40
CA PHE A 193 -19.16 -18.94 -21.92
C PHE A 193 -19.07 -18.50 -20.46
N ASP A 194 -18.84 -19.49 -19.55
CA ASP A 194 -18.83 -19.20 -18.10
C ASP A 194 -17.42 -18.75 -17.67
N PHE A 195 -17.33 -17.48 -17.30
CA PHE A 195 -16.04 -16.87 -16.96
C PHE A 195 -15.74 -17.09 -15.47
N ASN A 196 -16.68 -17.83 -14.76
CA ASN A 196 -16.46 -18.07 -13.32
C ASN A 196 -16.45 -19.59 -13.06
N PRO A 197 -15.38 -20.16 -13.18
CA PRO A 197 -15.28 -21.63 -13.12
C PRO A 197 -15.46 -22.15 -11.70
N SER A 198 -15.50 -21.25 -10.61
CA SER A 198 -15.46 -21.68 -9.19
C SER A 198 -16.85 -21.55 -8.55
N SER A 199 -17.93 -20.99 -9.33
CA SER A 199 -19.23 -20.73 -8.67
C SER A 199 -20.31 -21.58 -9.36
N THR A 200 -21.31 -22.07 -8.44
CA THR A 200 -22.49 -22.79 -9.00
C THR A 200 -23.41 -21.82 -9.73
N GLU A 201 -23.11 -20.46 -9.59
CA GLU A 201 -23.90 -19.41 -10.30
C GLU A 201 -23.31 -19.15 -11.69
N ASN A 202 -24.17 -19.22 -12.81
CA ASN A 202 -23.79 -19.00 -14.22
C ASN A 202 -23.48 -17.52 -14.49
N ASP A 203 -22.09 -17.14 -14.53
CA ASP A 203 -21.70 -15.77 -14.94
C ASP A 203 -21.28 -15.77 -16.42
N SER A 204 -22.35 -16.13 -17.26
CA SER A 204 -22.09 -16.36 -18.70
C SER A 204 -22.40 -15.09 -19.49
N LEU A 205 -21.32 -14.70 -20.32
CA LEU A 205 -21.61 -13.67 -21.35
C LEU A 205 -21.94 -14.34 -22.69
N GLU A 206 -22.97 -13.65 -23.32
CA GLU A 206 -23.35 -14.18 -24.65
C GLU A 206 -22.77 -13.29 -25.76
N ALA A 207 -22.20 -14.09 -26.73
CA ALA A 207 -21.65 -13.31 -27.85
C ALA A 207 -22.73 -12.44 -28.50
N SER A 208 -22.27 -11.32 -28.92
CA SER A 208 -23.22 -10.32 -29.45
C SER A 208 -23.65 -10.72 -30.87
N ASN A 209 -22.93 -11.65 -31.57
CA ASN A 209 -23.31 -12.14 -32.91
C ASN A 209 -22.59 -13.47 -33.19
N ALA A 210 -22.92 -13.99 -34.37
CA ALA A 210 -22.47 -15.35 -34.76
C ALA A 210 -20.95 -15.40 -34.90
N SER A 211 -20.29 -14.36 -34.99
CA SER A 211 -18.83 -14.32 -35.22
C SER A 211 -18.07 -14.25 -33.88
N GLY A 212 -18.75 -14.00 -32.78
CA GLY A 212 -18.09 -14.09 -31.46
C GLY A 212 -17.56 -12.73 -31.00
N ASP A 213 -17.25 -12.56 -29.69
CA ASP A 213 -16.72 -11.33 -29.08
C ASP A 213 -15.33 -11.61 -28.47
N ASN A 214 -14.67 -10.48 -28.13
CA ASN A 214 -13.43 -10.59 -27.34
C ASN A 214 -13.68 -10.24 -25.87
N PHE A 215 -12.71 -10.77 -25.06
CA PHE A 215 -12.99 -10.51 -23.64
C PHE A 215 -11.66 -10.26 -22.92
N LEU A 216 -11.93 -9.57 -21.70
CA LEU A 216 -10.90 -9.58 -20.64
C LEU A 216 -11.45 -10.29 -19.40
N LEU A 217 -10.48 -11.10 -18.91
CA LEU A 217 -10.93 -11.84 -17.71
C LEU A 217 -9.85 -11.70 -16.62
N GLN A 218 -10.44 -11.18 -15.45
CA GLN A 218 -9.49 -11.08 -14.33
C GLN A 218 -9.85 -12.13 -13.26
N LEU A 219 -8.79 -12.85 -12.86
CA LEU A 219 -8.91 -13.83 -11.77
C LEU A 219 -7.80 -13.63 -10.74
N ASP A 220 -7.96 -14.28 -9.56
CA ASP A 220 -6.76 -14.38 -8.73
C ASP A 220 -5.97 -15.65 -9.06
N THR A 221 -4.77 -15.87 -8.49
CA THR A 221 -3.85 -16.93 -8.97
C THR A 221 -4.34 -18.31 -8.50
N VAL A 222 -5.46 -18.24 -7.63
CA VAL A 222 -6.07 -19.56 -7.36
C VAL A 222 -7.37 -19.70 -8.18
N PHE A 223 -7.63 -18.86 -9.18
CA PHE A 223 -8.62 -18.88 -10.27
C PHE A 223 -10.01 -18.48 -9.76
N ASN A 224 -9.97 -17.69 -8.66
CA ASN A 224 -11.27 -17.07 -8.32
C ASN A 224 -11.57 -15.86 -9.21
N TYR A 225 -12.91 -15.91 -9.65
CA TYR A 225 -13.36 -14.87 -10.61
C TYR A 225 -13.42 -13.51 -9.91
N GLN A 226 -12.89 -12.44 -10.66
CA GLN A 226 -13.04 -11.05 -10.13
C GLN A 226 -13.99 -10.24 -11.01
N TRP A 227 -13.67 -10.13 -12.29
CA TRP A 227 -14.59 -9.45 -13.22
C TRP A 227 -14.23 -9.85 -14.66
N ALA A 228 -15.17 -9.63 -15.55
CA ALA A 228 -14.94 -9.84 -17.00
C ALA A 228 -15.48 -8.63 -17.78
N TYR A 229 -14.64 -8.36 -18.85
CA TYR A 229 -15.07 -7.27 -19.76
C TYR A 229 -15.19 -7.81 -21.19
N GLN A 230 -16.44 -7.59 -21.77
CA GLN A 230 -16.69 -8.11 -23.12
C GLN A 230 -16.65 -6.96 -24.14
N PHE A 231 -15.83 -7.33 -25.22
CA PHE A 231 -15.87 -6.41 -26.39
C PHE A 231 -16.92 -6.89 -27.41
N SER A 232 -18.03 -6.07 -27.46
CA SER A 232 -19.12 -6.54 -28.36
C SER A 232 -18.86 -6.07 -29.79
N ARG A 233 -18.91 -7.11 -30.66
CA ARG A 233 -18.70 -6.73 -32.08
C ARG A 233 -20.05 -6.52 -32.79
N SER A 234 -20.00 -5.39 -33.71
CA SER A 234 -21.26 -4.97 -34.37
C SER A 234 -21.52 -5.82 -35.62
N SER A 235 -20.44 -6.63 -36.21
CA SER A 235 -20.66 -7.51 -37.38
C SER A 235 -19.55 -8.55 -37.45
N GLY A 236 -19.87 -9.80 -38.06
CA GLY A 236 -19.01 -10.99 -38.24
C GLY A 236 -17.75 -10.70 -39.06
N ASP A 237 -17.63 -9.52 -39.83
CA ASP A 237 -16.43 -9.23 -40.65
C ASP A 237 -15.54 -8.19 -39.96
N SER A 238 -15.90 -7.91 -38.64
CA SER A 238 -15.19 -6.82 -37.94
C SER A 238 -13.87 -7.36 -37.35
N LEU A 239 -12.71 -6.64 -37.64
CA LEU A 239 -11.39 -6.96 -37.06
C LEU A 239 -11.24 -6.31 -35.67
N PHE A 240 -11.04 -7.17 -34.61
CA PHE A 240 -10.69 -6.68 -33.26
C PHE A 240 -9.64 -7.61 -32.65
N THR A 241 -8.43 -6.94 -32.43
CA THR A 241 -7.35 -7.79 -31.86
C THR A 241 -6.85 -7.12 -30.57
N ILE A 242 -6.54 -8.01 -29.64
CA ILE A 242 -5.78 -7.55 -28.44
C ILE A 242 -4.32 -8.00 -28.59
N ASN A 243 -3.49 -6.97 -28.80
CA ASN A 243 -2.08 -7.32 -29.13
C ASN A 243 -1.23 -7.36 -27.85
N ASP A 244 -1.62 -6.51 -26.79
CA ASP A 244 -0.83 -6.55 -25.54
C ASP A 244 -1.67 -5.99 -24.40
N LEU A 245 -1.34 -6.51 -23.17
CA LEU A 245 -2.01 -5.98 -21.95
C LEU A 245 -0.96 -5.78 -20.85
N LYS A 246 -1.19 -4.70 -19.98
CA LYS A 246 -0.24 -4.45 -18.88
C LYS A 246 -1.01 -3.90 -17.67
N LEU A 247 -0.38 -4.31 -16.45
CA LEU A 247 -0.94 -3.77 -15.19
C LEU A 247 0.08 -2.83 -14.53
N ASP A 248 -0.49 -1.70 -14.01
CA ASP A 248 0.48 -0.89 -13.23
C ASP A 248 0.32 -1.17 -11.74
N ARG A 249 1.14 -0.54 -10.82
CA ARG A 249 1.17 -0.86 -9.37
C ARG A 249 -0.17 -0.53 -8.70
N ASN A 250 -0.92 0.34 -9.33
CA ASN A 250 -2.23 0.67 -8.72
C ASN A 250 -3.34 -0.22 -9.28
N ARG A 251 -3.01 -1.25 -10.00
CA ARG A 251 -3.95 -2.27 -10.52
C ARG A 251 -4.79 -1.71 -11.66
N ARG A 252 -4.26 -0.77 -12.29
CA ARG A 252 -4.96 -0.29 -13.50
C ARG A 252 -4.55 -1.16 -14.71
N VAL A 253 -5.61 -1.30 -15.60
CA VAL A 253 -5.37 -2.22 -16.74
C VAL A 253 -5.29 -1.40 -18.04
N TYR A 254 -4.15 -1.76 -18.78
CA TYR A 254 -3.97 -1.08 -20.08
C TYR A 254 -3.99 -2.14 -21.20
N VAL A 255 -4.77 -1.74 -22.24
CA VAL A 255 -4.96 -2.70 -23.34
C VAL A 255 -4.73 -1.96 -24.68
N CYS A 256 -3.86 -2.71 -25.53
CA CYS A 256 -3.75 -2.11 -26.86
C CYS A 256 -3.98 -3.16 -27.94
N GLY A 257 -4.44 -2.61 -29.15
CA GLY A 257 -4.70 -3.54 -30.26
C GLY A 257 -5.16 -2.76 -31.50
N SER A 258 -5.70 -3.61 -32.40
CA SER A 258 -6.19 -3.01 -33.66
C SER A 258 -7.66 -3.39 -33.88
N THR A 259 -8.30 -2.30 -34.46
CA THR A 259 -9.73 -2.61 -34.69
C THR A 259 -10.24 -1.81 -35.90
N ASN A 260 -11.28 -2.36 -36.60
CA ASN A 260 -11.96 -1.54 -37.62
C ASN A 260 -13.38 -1.18 -37.18
N GLU A 261 -13.56 -1.32 -35.80
CA GLU A 261 -14.93 -1.01 -35.32
C GLU A 261 -14.85 -0.01 -34.17
N SER A 262 -16.08 0.61 -34.04
CA SER A 262 -16.19 1.43 -32.82
C SER A 262 -16.63 0.56 -31.63
N PHE A 263 -16.08 0.90 -30.38
CA PHE A 263 -16.58 0.24 -29.16
C PHE A 263 -16.67 1.27 -28.02
N ASN A 264 -17.24 0.77 -26.90
CA ASN A 264 -17.54 1.70 -25.79
C ASN A 264 -16.34 2.61 -25.48
N GLY A 265 -16.62 4.00 -25.70
CA GLY A 265 -15.59 4.98 -25.25
C GLY A 265 -14.51 5.17 -26.32
N PHE A 266 -14.73 4.47 -27.60
CA PHE A 266 -13.76 4.60 -28.72
C PHE A 266 -14.53 4.66 -30.04
N ALA A 267 -14.31 5.80 -30.77
CA ALA A 267 -14.99 5.96 -32.08
C ALA A 267 -13.97 5.75 -33.21
N ASN A 268 -14.32 4.71 -34.06
CA ASN A 268 -13.44 4.50 -35.23
C ASN A 268 -14.03 5.14 -36.50
N ASP A 269 -13.26 6.02 -37.17
CA ASP A 269 -13.80 6.65 -38.41
C ASP A 269 -12.98 6.20 -39.63
N SER A 270 -12.18 5.14 -39.55
CA SER A 270 -11.30 4.71 -40.66
C SER A 270 -11.33 3.19 -40.78
N ASP A 271 -10.60 2.51 -41.81
CA ASP A 271 -10.66 1.06 -42.08
C ASP A 271 -10.09 0.26 -40.89
N THR A 272 -8.82 0.32 -40.49
CA THR A 272 -8.21 -0.37 -39.33
C THR A 272 -7.28 0.61 -38.61
N VAL A 273 -7.66 0.73 -37.23
CA VAL A 273 -6.84 1.69 -36.46
C VAL A 273 -6.36 0.98 -35.19
N GLY A 274 -5.15 1.44 -34.73
CA GLY A 274 -4.70 1.01 -33.39
C GLY A 274 -5.47 1.71 -32.27
N TYR A 275 -5.77 0.93 -31.22
CA TYR A 275 -6.42 1.58 -30.07
C TYR A 275 -5.63 1.30 -28.80
N LEU A 276 -5.86 2.25 -27.86
CA LEU A 276 -5.34 2.12 -26.48
C LEU A 276 -6.46 2.43 -25.49
N MET A 277 -6.50 1.49 -24.53
CA MET A 277 -7.59 1.73 -23.56
C MET A 277 -7.08 1.45 -22.15
N ARG A 278 -7.85 2.17 -21.20
CA ARG A 278 -7.48 2.01 -19.78
C ARG A 278 -8.74 1.68 -18.96
N LEU A 279 -8.52 0.61 -18.10
CA LEU A 279 -9.58 0.25 -17.14
C LEU A 279 -9.06 0.42 -15.72
N ASP A 280 -10.03 0.74 -14.78
CA ASP A 280 -9.56 0.82 -13.38
C ASP A 280 -9.53 -0.57 -12.76
N GLY A 281 -9.12 -0.70 -11.45
CA GLY A 281 -8.91 -2.00 -10.77
C GLY A 281 -10.19 -2.83 -10.70
N ASN A 282 -11.30 -2.17 -10.94
CA ASN A 282 -12.57 -2.93 -10.87
C ASN A 282 -13.09 -3.30 -12.26
N GLY A 283 -12.32 -3.02 -13.28
CA GLY A 283 -12.71 -3.44 -14.65
C GLY A 283 -13.61 -2.42 -15.35
N GLU A 284 -13.70 -1.21 -14.71
CA GLU A 284 -14.50 -0.17 -15.40
C GLU A 284 -13.63 0.67 -16.35
N LEU A 285 -14.30 0.88 -17.59
CA LEU A 285 -13.55 1.65 -18.59
C LEU A 285 -13.37 3.11 -18.13
N VAL A 286 -12.14 3.60 -18.10
CA VAL A 286 -11.88 5.02 -17.75
C VAL A 286 -11.79 5.85 -19.03
N TRP A 287 -10.87 5.41 -20.03
CA TRP A 287 -10.85 6.08 -21.35
C TRP A 287 -10.32 5.10 -22.40
N ALA A 288 -10.66 5.40 -23.65
CA ALA A 288 -10.16 4.68 -24.85
C ALA A 288 -9.91 5.69 -25.98
N ILE A 289 -8.64 5.46 -26.47
CA ILE A 289 -8.30 6.51 -27.47
C ILE A 289 -7.63 5.82 -28.67
N GLN A 290 -7.74 6.59 -29.79
CA GLN A 290 -6.80 6.27 -30.89
C GLN A 290 -5.48 7.04 -30.68
N PRO A 291 -4.47 6.32 -30.34
CA PRO A 291 -3.24 7.06 -30.01
C PRO A 291 -2.81 8.00 -31.14
N SER A 292 -3.31 9.44 -30.97
CA SER A 292 -3.07 10.51 -31.97
C SER A 292 -1.59 10.93 -31.95
N LEU A 293 -0.96 11.26 -33.31
CA LEU A 293 0.31 12.00 -33.51
C LEU A 293 0.02 13.45 -33.87
N TYR A 294 -0.08 14.58 -32.86
CA TYR A 294 -0.21 16.05 -32.99
C TYR A 294 -0.37 16.47 -34.46
N PRO A 295 -1.13 17.75 -34.75
CA PRO A 295 -1.99 18.39 -35.76
C PRO A 295 -1.20 19.35 -36.65
N ASP A 296 -0.48 18.94 -37.84
CA ASP A 296 -0.59 20.03 -38.85
C ASP A 296 0.33 19.73 -40.04
N THR A 297 0.33 18.44 -40.61
CA THR A 297 0.66 18.54 -42.06
C THR A 297 0.99 17.14 -42.58
N VAL A 298 0.65 15.94 -41.77
CA VAL A 298 0.91 14.66 -42.45
C VAL A 298 -0.11 13.63 -41.92
N ILE A 299 -1.06 13.22 -42.89
CA ILE A 299 -2.05 12.20 -42.48
C ILE A 299 -1.34 10.82 -42.41
N ILE A 300 -0.86 10.39 -41.23
CA ILE A 300 -0.34 9.02 -41.02
C ILE A 300 -1.47 8.14 -40.48
N SER A 301 -1.87 7.05 -41.21
CA SER A 301 -2.90 6.13 -40.65
C SER A 301 -2.24 4.99 -39.87
N GLN A 302 -2.07 5.23 -38.41
CA GLN A 302 -1.60 4.06 -37.63
C GLN A 302 -2.54 2.86 -37.84
N GLN A 303 -1.88 1.71 -38.21
CA GLN A 303 -2.70 0.54 -38.60
C GLN A 303 -2.82 -0.43 -37.42
N SER A 304 -1.73 -0.24 -36.39
CA SER A 304 -1.88 -1.22 -35.28
C SER A 304 -1.06 -0.74 -34.08
N SER A 305 -1.61 -0.91 -32.88
CA SER A 305 -0.84 -0.79 -31.63
C SER A 305 -0.36 -2.17 -31.17
N ASP A 306 0.99 -2.25 -30.97
CA ASP A 306 1.55 -3.63 -30.96
C ASP A 306 2.04 -3.96 -29.55
N TRP A 307 2.68 -3.01 -28.88
CA TRP A 307 3.24 -3.35 -27.56
C TRP A 307 3.04 -2.16 -26.61
N ILE A 308 2.80 -2.54 -25.26
CA ILE A 308 2.58 -1.45 -24.27
C ILE A 308 3.43 -1.76 -23.04
N THR A 309 4.07 -0.67 -22.60
CA THR A 309 4.70 -0.75 -21.25
C THR A 309 4.41 0.52 -20.46
N VAL A 310 4.47 0.34 -19.08
CA VAL A 310 4.12 1.50 -18.23
C VAL A 310 5.24 1.70 -17.20
N ASP A 311 5.60 2.98 -17.06
CA ASP A 311 6.66 3.20 -16.05
C ASP A 311 6.05 3.35 -14.65
N ASP A 312 7.00 3.55 -13.63
CA ASP A 312 6.60 3.51 -12.19
C ASP A 312 5.70 4.70 -11.84
N VAL A 313 5.69 5.75 -12.66
CA VAL A 313 4.86 6.94 -12.35
C VAL A 313 3.54 6.88 -13.12
N GLY A 314 3.40 5.76 -14.08
CA GLY A 314 2.06 5.55 -14.69
C GLY A 314 1.99 6.09 -16.11
N ASP A 315 3.17 6.63 -16.68
CA ASP A 315 3.14 6.99 -18.11
C ASP A 315 3.16 5.74 -19.01
N ILE A 316 2.45 5.98 -20.22
CA ILE A 316 2.26 4.82 -21.13
C ILE A 316 3.17 5.01 -22.35
N TYR A 317 3.84 3.87 -22.68
CA TYR A 317 4.65 3.89 -23.92
C TYR A 317 4.13 2.80 -24.87
N LEU A 318 4.03 3.27 -26.06
CA LEU A 318 3.30 2.42 -27.01
C LEU A 318 4.12 2.32 -28.31
N SER A 319 4.33 0.98 -28.68
CA SER A 319 4.90 0.80 -30.04
C SER A 319 3.79 0.46 -31.05
N SER A 320 3.98 1.17 -32.24
CA SER A 320 2.90 0.98 -33.23
C SER A 320 3.51 0.92 -34.64
N SER A 321 2.72 0.11 -35.47
CA SER A 321 3.07 0.20 -36.90
C SER A 321 2.20 1.24 -37.62
N TYR A 322 2.96 2.03 -38.49
CA TYR A 322 2.17 3.06 -39.20
C TYR A 322 2.50 3.03 -40.69
N GLN A 323 1.42 3.56 -41.55
CA GLN A 323 1.68 3.74 -43.00
C GLN A 323 1.64 5.23 -43.35
N LEU A 324 2.72 5.59 -44.13
CA LEU A 324 2.69 7.01 -44.53
C LEU A 324 1.87 7.18 -45.82
N ASP A 325 0.71 8.02 -45.70
CA ASP A 325 0.04 8.37 -46.99
C ASP A 325 0.56 9.73 -47.49
N SER A 326 1.44 9.97 -48.52
CA SER A 326 1.78 11.35 -48.97
C SER A 326 0.72 11.87 -49.93
N VAL A 327 -0.16 12.96 -49.59
CA VAL A 327 -0.57 13.75 -50.78
C VAL A 327 0.12 15.12 -50.71
N LEU A 328 1.35 15.27 -51.34
CA LEU A 328 1.65 16.68 -51.71
C LEU A 328 1.96 16.76 -53.20
N ASN A 329 0.88 17.05 -54.02
CA ASN A 329 0.94 17.70 -55.35
C ASN A 329 0.80 16.64 -56.46
N ASP A 330 -0.43 16.09 -56.70
CA ASP A 330 -0.96 15.42 -57.92
C ASP A 330 0.05 14.43 -58.49
N SER A 331 0.86 13.66 -57.69
CA SER A 331 1.40 12.38 -58.23
C SER A 331 1.50 11.36 -57.09
N LEU A 332 0.55 10.45 -57.08
CA LEU A 332 0.43 9.22 -56.25
C LEU A 332 1.72 8.40 -56.30
N ILE A 333 2.77 8.67 -55.43
CA ILE A 333 3.86 7.68 -55.27
C ILE A 333 3.38 6.56 -54.34
N THR A 334 2.97 5.32 -54.79
CA THR A 334 2.60 4.03 -54.15
C THR A 334 3.85 3.32 -53.64
N ASN A 335 4.68 3.91 -52.60
CA ASN A 335 5.57 2.87 -52.02
C ASN A 335 5.21 2.64 -50.55
N PHE A 336 4.37 1.56 -50.19
CA PHE A 336 3.84 1.10 -48.89
C PHE A 336 4.97 0.54 -48.04
N THR A 337 5.83 1.43 -47.29
CA THR A 337 6.68 0.66 -46.34
C THR A 337 6.15 0.85 -44.92
N SER A 338 5.42 -0.26 -44.24
CA SER A 338 5.11 -0.24 -42.80
C SER A 338 6.32 0.22 -41.97
N ASN A 339 6.14 1.44 -41.17
CA ASN A 339 7.20 2.02 -40.32
C ASN A 339 6.81 1.90 -38.84
N LEU A 340 7.86 1.77 -37.91
CA LEU A 340 7.67 1.69 -36.45
C LEU A 340 7.54 3.10 -35.85
N ALA A 341 6.46 3.21 -34.99
CA ALA A 341 6.27 4.45 -34.22
C ALA A 341 6.26 4.13 -32.73
N VAL A 342 6.98 5.03 -32.06
CA VAL A 342 6.91 4.91 -30.59
C VAL A 342 6.35 6.21 -30.00
N SER A 343 5.35 5.92 -29.04
CA SER A 343 4.69 7.13 -28.51
C SER A 343 4.62 7.05 -26.99
N LYS A 344 4.76 8.26 -26.45
CA LYS A 344 4.44 8.39 -25.02
C LYS A 344 3.06 9.02 -24.83
N ILE A 345 2.37 8.32 -23.90
CA ILE A 345 0.96 8.76 -23.72
C ILE A 345 0.73 8.98 -22.23
N ASN A 346 0.03 10.09 -21.89
CA ASN A 346 -0.36 10.36 -20.50
C ASN A 346 -1.45 9.39 -20.02
N ALA A 347 -1.11 8.76 -18.84
CA ALA A 347 -2.00 7.68 -18.37
C ALA A 347 -3.30 8.27 -17.80
N LYS A 348 -3.28 9.57 -17.36
CA LYS A 348 -4.48 10.16 -16.74
C LYS A 348 -5.59 10.39 -17.78
N ASP A 349 -5.09 10.83 -18.98
CA ASP A 349 -6.24 11.20 -19.84
C ASP A 349 -6.01 10.69 -21.27
N GLY A 350 -4.93 9.94 -21.46
CA GLY A 350 -4.72 9.29 -22.78
C GLY A 350 -4.19 10.27 -23.83
N THR A 351 -3.80 11.49 -23.32
CA THR A 351 -3.28 12.47 -24.30
C THR A 351 -1.82 12.14 -24.64
N GLY A 352 -1.53 12.27 -26.05
CA GLY A 352 -0.15 12.03 -26.53
C GLY A 352 0.84 13.08 -26.01
N VAL A 353 1.94 12.53 -25.44
CA VAL A 353 3.00 13.47 -24.99
C VAL A 353 4.00 13.70 -26.12
N TRP A 354 4.57 12.63 -26.70
CA TRP A 354 5.42 12.78 -27.89
C TRP A 354 5.33 11.51 -28.74
N LEU A 355 5.77 11.66 -30.11
CA LEU A 355 5.79 10.54 -31.08
C LEU A 355 7.10 10.56 -31.86
N ASN A 356 7.63 9.29 -31.84
CA ASN A 356 8.86 9.16 -32.65
C ASN A 356 8.68 8.12 -33.76
N LEU A 357 9.04 8.64 -35.06
CA LEU A 357 8.92 7.70 -36.19
C LEU A 357 10.30 7.11 -36.52
N ILE A 358 10.24 5.77 -36.53
CA ILE A 358 11.53 5.10 -36.85
C ILE A 358 11.43 4.47 -38.25
N GLU A 359 12.32 5.18 -39.30
CA GLU A 359 12.25 4.77 -40.73
C GLU A 359 13.11 3.51 -40.96
N GLY A 360 12.38 2.33 -41.45
CA GLY A 360 13.18 1.15 -41.89
C GLY A 360 12.33 0.25 -42.80
N ASN A 361 13.01 -0.30 -44.06
CA ASN A 361 12.42 -1.29 -45.01
C ASN A 361 11.88 -2.52 -44.28
N PHE A 362 10.56 -2.51 -43.82
CA PHE A 362 10.09 -3.45 -42.77
C PHE A 362 9.20 -4.52 -43.43
N ASP A 363 9.71 -5.69 -43.58
CA ASP A 363 8.89 -6.89 -43.90
C ASP A 363 8.46 -7.59 -42.61
N GLN A 364 7.48 -7.07 -41.73
CA GLN A 364 6.55 -7.94 -40.99
C GLN A 364 7.10 -8.27 -39.59
N TYR A 365 8.15 -7.35 -38.90
CA TYR A 365 8.45 -7.88 -37.54
C TYR A 365 8.36 -6.74 -36.53
N ASN A 366 7.52 -6.93 -35.39
CA ASN A 366 7.20 -6.15 -34.17
C ASN A 366 8.47 -5.87 -33.35
N ALA A 367 8.90 -4.49 -33.14
CA ALA A 367 9.99 -4.07 -32.22
C ALA A 367 9.55 -4.17 -30.75
N SER A 368 10.38 -4.97 -30.03
CA SER A 368 10.14 -4.93 -28.58
C SER A 368 10.72 -3.64 -27.97
N ILE A 369 9.90 -3.02 -27.10
CA ILE A 369 10.39 -1.80 -26.42
C ILE A 369 10.48 -2.09 -24.92
N PHE A 370 11.61 -1.62 -24.37
CA PHE A 370 11.67 -1.79 -22.91
C PHE A 370 12.37 -0.59 -22.28
N PHE A 371 12.10 -0.48 -20.88
CA PHE A 371 12.73 0.62 -20.13
C PHE A 371 13.90 0.07 -19.30
N ASN A 372 14.86 0.98 -19.36
CA ASN A 372 15.78 0.66 -18.25
C ASN A 372 15.38 1.35 -16.95
N ILE A 373 16.12 1.07 -15.90
CA ILE A 373 15.78 1.53 -14.53
C ILE A 373 15.86 3.06 -14.46
N ASN A 374 16.41 3.69 -15.55
CA ASN A 374 16.45 5.16 -15.61
C ASN A 374 15.35 5.72 -16.51
N ASP A 375 14.36 4.81 -16.92
CA ASP A 375 13.23 5.20 -17.78
C ASP A 375 13.68 5.57 -19.19
N ASP A 376 14.93 5.11 -19.45
CA ASP A 376 15.28 5.22 -20.88
C ASP A 376 14.58 4.13 -21.70
N LEU A 377 13.95 4.53 -22.86
CA LEU A 377 13.22 3.57 -23.71
C LEU A 377 14.16 3.02 -24.79
N TYR A 378 14.36 1.66 -24.67
CA TYR A 378 15.13 0.97 -25.73
C TYR A 378 14.20 0.26 -26.72
N VAL A 379 14.61 0.45 -27.97
CA VAL A 379 13.82 -0.21 -29.03
C VAL A 379 14.74 -1.25 -29.70
N PHE A 380 14.30 -2.48 -29.41
CA PHE A 380 15.11 -3.56 -30.02
C PHE A 380 14.53 -3.96 -31.37
N GLN A 381 15.63 -4.04 -32.33
CA GLN A 381 15.26 -4.41 -33.71
C GLN A 381 16.28 -5.42 -34.25
N ASP A 382 15.81 -6.61 -34.61
CA ASP A 382 16.78 -7.61 -35.14
C ASP A 382 18.07 -7.63 -34.29
N SER A 383 19.48 -7.12 -35.01
CA SER A 383 20.78 -7.06 -34.30
C SER A 383 21.10 -5.63 -33.86
N ARG A 384 20.01 -4.67 -34.03
CA ARG A 384 20.32 -3.25 -33.71
C ARG A 384 19.48 -2.79 -32.52
N VAL A 385 20.05 -2.13 -31.54
CA VAL A 385 19.32 -1.51 -30.42
C VAL A 385 19.35 0.02 -30.59
N HIS A 386 18.11 0.56 -30.85
CA HIS A 386 18.04 2.04 -30.88
C HIS A 386 17.68 2.61 -29.50
N THR A 387 18.41 3.71 -29.07
CA THR A 387 18.14 4.34 -27.77
C THR A 387 17.33 5.63 -27.96
N LEU A 388 16.16 5.67 -27.29
CA LEU A 388 15.48 6.99 -27.23
C LEU A 388 15.53 7.52 -25.80
N ILE A 389 16.23 8.76 -25.66
CA ILE A 389 16.68 9.19 -24.31
C ILE A 389 15.77 10.32 -23.83
N ASP A 390 14.67 10.04 -23.19
CA ASP A 390 14.16 10.77 -22.03
C ASP A 390 12.72 11.27 -22.33
N SER A 391 11.88 11.69 -21.20
CA SER A 391 10.50 12.19 -21.11
C SER A 391 10.21 13.26 -22.17
N THR A 392 11.31 13.67 -23.01
CA THR A 392 11.12 14.79 -23.96
C THR A 392 11.17 14.27 -25.40
N GLY A 393 11.45 12.84 -25.70
CA GLY A 393 11.25 12.31 -27.07
C GLY A 393 12.45 12.60 -27.97
N ILE A 394 13.67 13.15 -27.46
CA ILE A 394 14.80 13.51 -28.36
C ILE A 394 15.67 12.26 -28.56
N ARG A 395 16.04 11.96 -29.96
CA ARG A 395 16.89 10.83 -30.40
C ARG A 395 18.37 11.11 -30.10
N THR A 396 19.06 10.34 -29.21
CA THR A 396 20.41 10.82 -28.79
C THR A 396 21.47 9.81 -29.22
N GLY A 397 20.94 8.59 -30.20
CA GLY A 397 22.05 7.78 -30.75
C GLY A 397 21.58 6.35 -31.00
N SER A 398 22.13 5.57 -32.04
CA SER A 398 21.89 4.15 -32.39
C SER A 398 23.18 3.33 -32.15
N GLN A 399 22.98 2.26 -31.28
CA GLN A 399 24.13 1.34 -31.09
C GLN A 399 23.85 0.00 -31.81
N THR A 400 24.88 -0.45 -32.65
CA THR A 400 24.79 -1.82 -33.20
C THR A 400 25.45 -2.81 -32.24
N VAL A 401 24.62 -3.70 -31.75
CA VAL A 401 25.23 -4.73 -30.87
C VAL A 401 25.30 -6.06 -31.64
N SER A 402 26.66 -6.61 -31.82
CA SER A 402 26.84 -7.91 -32.48
C SER A 402 26.36 -9.05 -31.57
N LEU A 403 25.33 -9.85 -32.03
CA LEU A 403 24.73 -10.94 -31.22
C LEU A 403 25.48 -12.25 -31.44
N ARG A 404 26.86 -12.14 -32.17
CA ARG A 404 27.60 -13.39 -32.43
C ARG A 404 28.81 -13.46 -31.49
N GLY A 405 28.85 -14.70 -30.58
CA GLY A 405 30.21 -15.11 -30.12
C GLY A 405 30.51 -14.56 -28.71
N HIS A 406 29.64 -14.67 -27.68
CA HIS A 406 30.28 -14.37 -26.37
C HIS A 406 29.86 -15.44 -25.36
N SER A 407 30.81 -16.17 -24.63
CA SER A 407 30.84 -17.12 -23.49
C SER A 407 30.56 -16.39 -22.16
N SER A 408 29.33 -16.83 -21.49
CA SER A 408 28.72 -16.59 -20.16
C SER A 408 29.70 -15.92 -19.20
N ILE A 409 29.56 -14.55 -18.91
CA ILE A 409 30.31 -13.89 -17.82
C ILE A 409 29.61 -14.18 -16.48
N ASP A 410 30.18 -14.90 -15.41
CA ASP A 410 29.76 -15.29 -14.04
C ASP A 410 29.46 -14.05 -13.19
N GLN A 411 28.41 -13.14 -13.55
CA GLN A 411 28.06 -12.05 -12.61
C GLN A 411 26.66 -12.27 -12.05
N THR A 412 26.37 -12.10 -10.68
CA THR A 412 25.12 -12.20 -9.91
C THR A 412 24.10 -11.14 -10.37
N PRO A 413 22.87 -11.56 -10.81
CA PRO A 413 21.87 -10.63 -11.37
C PRO A 413 21.52 -9.50 -10.40
N ILE A 414 21.33 -8.16 -10.97
CA ILE A 414 20.74 -7.04 -10.20
C ILE A 414 19.46 -6.59 -10.90
N LEU A 415 18.31 -6.26 -10.33
CA LEU A 415 17.14 -5.52 -10.88
C LEU A 415 17.58 -4.48 -11.91
N GLY A 416 17.21 -4.78 -13.42
CA GLY A 416 17.58 -3.83 -14.50
C GLY A 416 18.28 -4.57 -15.66
N ASP A 417 18.46 -6.03 -15.50
CA ASP A 417 18.93 -6.83 -16.65
C ASP A 417 17.84 -6.94 -17.72
N TYR A 418 18.32 -6.79 -19.03
CA TYR A 418 17.33 -6.80 -20.14
C TYR A 418 17.59 -8.01 -21.04
N PHE A 419 16.43 -8.62 -21.32
CA PHE A 419 16.54 -9.76 -22.25
C PHE A 419 15.90 -9.39 -23.59
N ALA A 420 16.61 -9.69 -24.62
CA ALA A 420 16.05 -9.40 -25.95
C ALA A 420 16.11 -10.67 -26.81
N SER A 421 14.92 -10.78 -27.61
CA SER A 421 14.94 -11.86 -28.60
C SER A 421 14.80 -11.29 -30.01
N GLY A 422 15.61 -11.86 -30.92
CA GLY A 422 15.52 -11.34 -32.30
C GLY A 422 15.81 -12.45 -33.31
N PHE A 423 15.60 -12.09 -34.66
CA PHE A 423 15.86 -13.03 -35.78
C PHE A 423 16.88 -12.40 -36.74
N THR A 424 17.93 -13.06 -36.85
CA THR A 424 18.94 -12.54 -37.80
C THR A 424 19.55 -13.72 -38.57
N ASN A 425 19.66 -13.53 -39.99
CA ASN A 425 20.35 -14.50 -40.88
C ASN A 425 19.74 -15.90 -40.75
N GLY A 426 18.34 -16.03 -40.54
CA GLY A 426 17.66 -17.35 -40.65
C GLY A 426 17.61 -18.06 -39.29
N GLU A 427 18.16 -17.35 -38.12
CA GLU A 427 18.10 -17.99 -36.79
C GLU A 427 17.52 -17.02 -35.76
N TYR A 428 16.82 -17.67 -34.68
CA TYR A 428 16.34 -16.84 -33.55
C TYR A 428 17.39 -16.80 -32.44
N PHE A 429 17.52 -15.48 -31.79
CA PHE A 429 18.50 -15.34 -30.70
C PHE A 429 17.81 -14.74 -29.48
N VAL A 430 18.45 -15.19 -28.33
CA VAL A 430 18.08 -14.47 -27.10
C VAL A 430 19.36 -13.98 -26.41
N ALA A 431 19.16 -12.72 -25.92
CA ALA A 431 20.38 -12.14 -25.33
C ALA A 431 20.01 -11.36 -24.06
N ARG A 432 21.03 -11.47 -23.13
CA ARG A 432 20.89 -10.64 -21.91
C ARG A 432 21.87 -9.46 -21.96
N PHE A 433 21.19 -8.27 -21.51
CA PHE A 433 22.01 -7.06 -21.44
C PHE A 433 21.98 -6.52 -20.00
N TYR A 434 23.14 -6.02 -19.42
CA TYR A 434 23.02 -5.37 -18.10
C TYR A 434 23.80 -4.05 -18.10
N PRO A 435 23.25 -3.09 -17.12
CA PRO A 435 23.95 -1.81 -16.95
C PRO A 435 25.13 -1.93 -15.97
N ASP A 436 26.42 -1.66 -16.13
CA ASP A 436 27.64 -1.75 -15.26
C ASP A 436 27.28 -1.88 -13.78
N ASP A 437 28.10 -2.66 -12.70
CA ASP A 437 27.93 -3.17 -11.31
C ASP A 437 28.07 -2.03 -10.29
N VAL A 438 28.38 -0.74 -10.64
CA VAL A 438 28.45 0.44 -9.76
C VAL A 438 27.90 1.66 -10.53
N THR A 439 27.04 2.39 -9.77
CA THR A 439 26.57 3.63 -10.45
C THR A 439 27.22 4.86 -9.80
N THR A 440 27.76 5.73 -10.64
CA THR A 440 28.48 6.93 -10.18
C THR A 440 27.70 8.20 -10.59
N TRP A 441 27.46 8.97 -9.54
CA TRP A 441 26.89 10.32 -9.83
C TRP A 441 28.00 11.30 -10.26
N SER A 442 27.89 11.66 -11.61
CA SER A 442 28.83 12.68 -12.12
C SER A 442 28.17 13.45 -13.28
N ASN A 443 28.45 14.74 -13.35
CA ASN A 443 27.90 15.60 -14.41
C ASN A 443 26.37 15.59 -14.41
N GLU A 444 25.76 15.62 -13.12
CA GLU A 444 24.31 15.74 -12.88
C GLU A 444 23.53 14.54 -13.42
N ARG A 445 24.26 13.39 -13.48
CA ARG A 445 23.54 12.17 -13.90
C ARG A 445 24.24 10.94 -13.29
N TRP A 446 23.46 9.94 -13.06
CA TRP A 446 24.06 8.65 -12.65
C TRP A 446 24.55 7.89 -13.90
N THR A 447 25.87 7.37 -13.82
CA THR A 447 26.50 6.69 -14.97
C THR A 447 25.71 5.44 -15.35
N ARG A 448 24.80 4.81 -14.31
CA ARG A 448 24.08 3.55 -14.59
C ARG A 448 22.67 3.61 -13.98
N GLY A 449 22.08 4.97 -13.92
CA GLY A 449 20.75 5.11 -13.28
C GLY A 449 20.84 5.25 -11.77
N LYS A 450 19.76 5.86 -11.25
CA LYS A 450 19.73 6.05 -9.77
C LYS A 450 19.86 4.70 -9.05
N PRO A 451 20.80 4.60 -8.14
CA PRO A 451 20.99 3.34 -7.43
C PRO A 451 19.71 2.88 -6.71
N TYR A 452 19.55 1.42 -6.64
CA TYR A 452 18.41 0.84 -5.88
C TYR A 452 18.86 -0.49 -5.25
N TRP A 453 18.64 -0.64 -3.93
CA TRP A 453 18.73 -1.90 -3.18
C TRP A 453 20.20 -2.35 -3.09
N ASN A 454 20.75 -3.32 -4.22
CA ASN A 454 22.07 -3.97 -3.99
C ASN A 454 23.14 -3.35 -4.90
N ILE A 455 22.79 -2.11 -5.46
CA ILE A 455 23.81 -1.55 -6.38
C ILE A 455 24.62 -0.50 -5.60
N PRO A 456 26.03 -0.72 -5.63
CA PRO A 456 26.84 0.32 -4.97
C PRO A 456 26.82 1.64 -5.76
N ALA A 457 26.87 2.78 -4.92
CA ALA A 457 26.83 4.11 -5.56
C ALA A 457 28.06 4.91 -5.15
N ILE A 458 28.55 5.63 -6.21
CA ILE A 458 29.65 6.57 -5.92
C ILE A 458 29.20 8.00 -6.28
N LEU A 459 29.42 8.86 -5.27
CA LEU A 459 29.18 10.28 -5.61
C LEU A 459 30.51 10.96 -5.91
N GLU A 460 30.71 11.32 -7.23
CA GLU A 460 31.92 12.09 -7.61
C GLU A 460 31.64 13.59 -7.60
N ASP A 461 30.39 13.97 -7.77
CA ASP A 461 29.98 15.39 -7.74
C ASP A 461 28.90 15.60 -6.66
N ASP A 462 28.52 16.94 -6.49
CA ASP A 462 27.52 17.27 -5.45
C ASP A 462 26.16 16.66 -5.79
N TYR A 463 25.60 16.08 -4.72
CA TYR A 463 24.26 15.48 -4.89
C TYR A 463 23.29 16.06 -3.85
N SER A 464 22.12 16.56 -4.38
CA SER A 464 21.10 17.08 -3.44
C SER A 464 19.77 16.33 -3.66
N THR A 465 19.22 15.82 -2.53
CA THR A 465 17.97 15.05 -2.68
C THR A 465 16.81 15.97 -3.09
N SER A 466 16.84 17.25 -2.92
CA SER A 466 15.72 18.13 -3.35
C SER A 466 15.70 18.29 -4.87
N ILE A 467 16.94 18.17 -5.43
CA ILE A 467 17.01 18.36 -6.89
C ILE A 467 17.01 16.99 -7.59
N ASN A 468 17.71 16.07 -6.90
CA ASN A 468 18.01 14.86 -7.70
C ASN A 468 17.23 13.67 -7.16
N GLY A 469 16.47 13.95 -6.10
CA GLY A 469 15.57 12.88 -5.60
C GLY A 469 16.29 11.95 -4.60
N GLU A 470 15.48 11.06 -3.91
CA GLU A 470 15.98 10.06 -2.94
C GLU A 470 16.49 8.80 -3.64
N PHE A 471 17.40 8.05 -2.91
CA PHE A 471 17.77 6.78 -3.56
C PHE A 471 18.19 5.78 -2.49
N VAL A 472 18.10 4.53 -2.84
CA VAL A 472 18.54 3.40 -2.00
C VAL A 472 19.70 2.67 -2.71
N THR A 473 20.72 2.32 -1.84
CA THR A 473 21.89 1.66 -2.45
C THR A 473 22.47 0.66 -1.44
N SER A 474 23.26 -0.34 -2.09
CA SER A 474 23.89 -1.32 -1.17
C SER A 474 25.04 -0.66 -0.39
N ASN A 475 26.06 -0.03 -1.12
CA ASN A 475 27.15 0.74 -0.49
C ASN A 475 27.24 2.14 -1.12
N LEU A 476 27.66 3.03 -0.21
CA LEU A 476 27.76 4.41 -0.75
C LEU A 476 29.16 4.95 -0.46
N LEU A 477 29.85 5.28 -1.59
CA LEU A 477 31.12 6.02 -1.45
C LEU A 477 30.93 7.49 -1.87
N ILE A 478 31.30 8.34 -0.86
CA ILE A 478 31.31 9.78 -1.20
C ILE A 478 32.75 10.27 -1.29
N ASN A 479 33.15 10.81 -2.52
CA ASN A 479 34.56 11.19 -2.73
C ASN A 479 34.86 12.57 -2.12
N ARG A 480 36.10 12.86 -1.95
CA ARG A 480 36.62 14.02 -1.16
C ARG A 480 36.06 15.34 -1.69
N ASN A 481 35.63 15.43 -2.97
CA ASN A 481 35.16 16.73 -3.51
C ASN A 481 33.65 16.71 -3.73
N ALA A 482 33.04 15.69 -3.12
CA ALA A 482 31.59 15.61 -3.37
C ALA A 482 30.85 15.99 -2.08
N GLN A 483 29.63 16.75 -2.33
CA GLN A 483 28.73 17.07 -1.20
C GLN A 483 27.39 16.35 -1.38
N LEU A 484 27.12 15.61 -0.27
CA LEU A 484 25.76 15.03 -0.25
C LEU A 484 24.85 15.82 0.70
N ASP A 485 23.79 16.45 0.07
CA ASP A 485 22.84 17.28 0.83
C ASP A 485 21.49 16.57 0.90
N ILE A 486 21.16 16.07 2.14
CA ILE A 486 19.84 15.42 2.34
C ILE A 486 18.85 16.43 2.91
N ARG A 487 17.80 16.72 2.07
CA ARG A 487 16.93 17.86 2.42
C ARG A 487 15.76 17.35 3.26
N ALA A 488 15.03 18.33 3.91
CA ALA A 488 13.90 18.01 4.80
C ALA A 488 12.82 17.20 4.05
N GLY A 489 12.39 16.11 4.59
CA GLY A 489 11.29 15.28 4.01
C GLY A 489 11.84 14.20 3.08
N ASP A 490 13.18 14.29 2.76
CA ASP A 490 13.74 13.27 1.84
C ASP A 490 14.61 12.28 2.63
N PHE A 491 14.99 11.19 1.84
CA PHE A 491 15.85 10.23 2.55
C PHE A 491 16.84 9.59 1.59
N ILE A 492 17.95 9.09 2.26
CA ILE A 492 18.88 8.16 1.58
C ILE A 492 19.02 6.90 2.43
N GLU A 493 18.80 5.77 1.73
CA GLU A 493 18.96 4.49 2.47
C GLU A 493 20.13 3.70 1.90
N VAL A 494 21.04 3.44 2.86
CA VAL A 494 22.21 2.63 2.50
C VAL A 494 22.14 1.32 3.30
N LEU A 495 22.11 0.22 2.58
CA LEU A 495 21.76 -1.06 3.24
C LEU A 495 22.96 -1.61 4.01
N ASP A 496 24.16 -1.13 3.57
CA ASP A 496 25.28 -1.75 4.31
C ASP A 496 26.22 -0.64 4.82
N SER A 497 27.15 -0.16 3.87
CA SER A 497 28.14 0.75 4.49
C SER A 497 28.24 2.04 3.68
N ILE A 498 28.52 3.09 4.54
CA ILE A 498 28.87 4.39 3.92
C ILE A 498 30.36 4.64 4.17
N GLU A 499 31.13 4.73 3.08
CA GLU A 499 32.49 5.31 3.19
C GLU A 499 32.48 6.79 2.78
N ASN A 500 32.68 7.65 3.80
CA ASN A 500 32.53 9.10 3.55
C ASN A 500 33.92 9.78 3.52
N LYS A 501 34.37 10.23 2.34
CA LYS A 501 35.62 11.04 2.22
C LYS A 501 35.30 12.50 1.92
N GLY A 502 34.00 12.80 1.64
CA GLY A 502 33.56 14.18 1.33
C GLY A 502 32.77 14.77 2.49
N ASN A 503 31.57 15.55 2.05
CA ASN A 503 30.76 16.23 3.08
C ASN A 503 29.29 15.82 2.95
N ILE A 504 28.80 15.31 4.11
CA ILE A 504 27.34 15.03 4.14
C ILE A 504 26.65 16.07 5.03
N THR A 505 25.64 16.77 4.40
CA THR A 505 24.82 17.69 5.22
C THR A 505 23.36 17.20 5.19
N MET A 506 22.93 17.03 6.40
CA MET A 506 21.52 16.64 6.52
C MET A 506 20.72 17.73 7.24
N HIS A 507 19.40 17.89 6.69
CA HIS A 507 18.55 18.94 7.30
C HIS A 507 17.47 18.28 8.17
N GLN A 508 17.04 19.21 9.10
CA GLN A 508 16.01 18.70 10.04
C GLN A 508 14.83 18.09 9.25
N SER A 509 14.40 16.83 9.57
CA SER A 509 13.29 16.04 8.99
C SER A 509 13.78 15.24 7.77
N GLY A 510 15.09 15.27 7.52
CA GLY A 510 15.70 14.33 6.55
C GLY A 510 16.05 13.00 7.24
N ALA A 511 16.28 11.96 6.35
CA ALA A 511 16.59 10.67 7.01
C ALA A 511 17.73 9.97 6.27
N LEU A 512 18.59 9.42 7.11
CA LEU A 512 19.70 8.60 6.57
C LEU A 512 19.68 7.23 7.25
N PHE A 513 19.56 6.19 6.34
CA PHE A 513 19.59 4.79 6.87
C PHE A 513 20.91 4.14 6.46
N HIS A 514 21.55 3.55 7.61
CA HIS A 514 22.80 2.85 7.27
C HIS A 514 23.16 1.85 8.37
N GLU A 515 24.10 0.85 7.91
CA GLU A 515 24.54 -0.13 8.94
C GLU A 515 25.93 0.23 9.47
N HIS A 516 26.75 0.58 8.54
CA HIS A 516 28.12 0.92 8.94
C HIS A 516 28.54 2.24 8.31
N TYR A 517 29.28 3.05 9.19
CA TYR A 517 29.75 4.36 8.70
C TYR A 517 31.25 4.48 8.98
N THR A 518 32.08 4.64 7.83
CA THR A 518 33.53 4.85 7.99
C THR A 518 33.98 6.06 7.15
N GLY A 519 35.24 6.51 7.35
CA GLY A 519 35.76 7.54 6.44
C GLY A 519 36.14 8.82 7.22
N SER A 520 36.95 9.65 6.48
CA SER A 520 37.51 10.86 7.15
C SER A 520 36.66 12.09 6.83
N GLY A 521 35.60 11.90 6.05
CA GLY A 521 34.78 13.05 5.62
C GLY A 521 33.86 13.52 6.77
N SER A 522 33.19 14.77 6.54
CA SER A 522 32.35 15.34 7.62
C SER A 522 30.87 14.99 7.41
N PHE A 523 30.18 14.67 8.56
CA PHE A 523 28.71 14.52 8.58
C PHE A 523 28.11 15.54 9.55
N THR A 524 27.17 16.37 8.95
CA THR A 524 26.59 17.45 9.78
C THR A 524 25.07 17.46 9.59
N VAL A 525 24.39 17.60 10.76
CA VAL A 525 22.92 17.78 10.66
C VAL A 525 22.55 19.20 11.12
N ASN A 526 21.62 19.83 10.28
CA ASN A 526 21.20 21.20 10.61
C ASN A 526 19.84 21.18 11.30
N PHE A 527 19.92 21.73 12.61
CA PHE A 527 18.63 21.82 13.34
C PHE A 527 18.20 23.28 13.48
N SER A 528 16.86 23.38 13.25
CA SER A 528 16.26 24.70 13.58
C SER A 528 15.09 24.50 14.55
N LEU A 529 15.38 24.55 15.81
CA LEU A 529 14.30 24.30 16.81
C LEU A 529 13.52 25.60 17.07
N LEU A 530 12.45 25.91 16.30
CA LEU A 530 11.76 27.22 16.41
C LEU A 530 10.97 27.27 17.73
N SER A 531 11.66 27.61 18.86
CA SER A 531 10.72 27.95 19.95
C SER A 531 10.75 29.45 20.21
N LYS A 532 9.59 30.33 19.87
CA LYS A 532 9.46 31.80 20.03
C LYS A 532 9.48 32.19 21.51
N THR A 533 9.33 31.11 22.57
CA THR A 533 9.38 31.30 24.04
C THR A 533 9.49 29.93 24.72
N GLY A 534 10.74 29.50 25.32
CA GLY A 534 10.78 28.32 26.23
C GLY A 534 11.79 27.27 25.72
N TYR A 535 11.52 25.89 26.11
CA TYR A 535 12.48 24.78 25.87
C TYR A 535 11.97 23.86 24.76
N SER A 536 12.98 23.31 23.97
CA SER A 536 12.70 22.16 23.07
C SER A 536 13.54 20.96 23.51
N PHE A 537 12.81 19.83 23.39
CA PHE A 537 13.58 18.62 23.80
C PHE A 537 14.28 18.02 22.59
N PHE A 538 15.60 17.72 22.89
CA PHE A 538 16.45 17.31 21.76
C PHE A 538 17.26 16.06 22.17
N SER A 539 17.35 15.17 21.16
CA SER A 539 18.28 14.04 21.32
C SER A 539 19.20 13.95 20.10
N SER A 540 20.47 13.49 20.44
CA SER A 540 21.50 13.59 19.38
C SER A 540 21.43 12.37 18.46
N PRO A 541 21.51 12.63 17.06
CA PRO A 541 21.55 11.52 16.09
C PRO A 541 22.98 11.13 15.73
N VAL A 542 23.95 11.82 16.39
CA VAL A 542 25.36 11.53 16.02
C VAL A 542 26.14 11.25 17.31
N GLN A 543 27.27 10.58 17.12
CA GLN A 543 28.19 10.37 18.25
C GLN A 543 29.31 11.41 18.22
N ASN A 544 29.89 11.69 19.39
CA ASN A 544 31.14 12.47 19.58
C ASN A 544 30.91 13.96 19.37
N GLU A 545 29.67 14.35 19.47
CA GLU A 545 29.43 15.81 19.41
C GLU A 545 29.40 16.38 20.84
N SER A 546 30.04 17.59 20.91
CA SER A 546 30.08 18.25 22.22
C SER A 546 28.72 18.90 22.56
N SER A 547 28.33 18.80 23.92
CA SER A 547 27.05 19.39 24.36
C SER A 547 27.06 20.92 24.22
N THR A 548 28.22 21.58 24.02
CA THR A 548 28.29 23.05 23.90
C THR A 548 27.57 23.52 22.62
N VAL A 549 27.44 22.59 21.63
CA VAL A 549 26.78 22.96 20.36
C VAL A 549 25.32 23.35 20.62
N LEU A 550 24.75 22.89 21.77
CA LEU A 550 23.31 23.13 22.03
C LEU A 550 23.09 24.50 22.68
N GLY A 551 24.26 25.27 22.99
CA GLY A 551 24.09 26.54 23.72
C GLY A 551 23.58 26.29 25.15
N THR A 552 22.45 26.94 25.47
CA THR A 552 21.88 26.72 26.82
C THR A 552 20.99 25.47 26.81
N ALA A 553 21.55 24.41 27.51
CA ALA A 553 20.79 23.14 27.53
C ALA A 553 20.91 22.48 28.90
N PHE A 554 19.93 21.60 29.12
CA PHE A 554 19.92 20.94 30.45
C PHE A 554 19.62 19.44 30.24
N LEU A 555 20.37 18.67 31.00
CA LEU A 555 20.17 17.21 31.02
C LEU A 555 19.37 16.81 32.26
N TYR A 556 18.38 15.91 31.97
CA TYR A 556 17.52 15.50 33.09
C TYR A 556 18.11 14.28 33.78
N ASN A 557 18.27 14.46 35.15
CA ASN A 557 18.80 13.34 35.94
C ASN A 557 17.84 13.00 37.09
N GLU A 558 17.23 11.80 36.90
CA GLU A 558 16.18 11.36 37.84
C GLU A 558 16.79 10.96 39.19
N SER A 559 17.97 10.65 39.39
CA SER A 559 18.57 10.13 40.64
C SER A 559 18.94 11.27 41.60
N LEU A 560 18.88 12.52 41.20
CA LEU A 560 19.33 13.64 42.05
C LEU A 560 18.22 14.07 43.01
N GLY A 561 16.91 13.35 42.98
CA GLY A 561 15.84 13.34 44.01
C GLY A 561 15.81 14.63 44.83
N SER A 562 15.60 15.91 44.26
CA SER A 562 15.49 17.07 45.20
C SER A 562 14.02 17.51 45.31
N PRO A 563 13.48 17.99 46.56
CA PRO A 563 12.10 18.43 46.85
C PRO A 563 11.62 19.50 45.87
N ASN A 564 12.63 20.11 45.03
CA ASN A 564 12.21 21.08 43.98
C ASN A 564 12.48 20.51 42.59
N LYS A 565 11.52 19.87 41.91
CA LYS A 565 11.54 19.21 40.58
C LYS A 565 12.45 19.97 39.60
N GLY A 566 12.97 21.30 39.90
CA GLY A 566 13.92 22.08 39.08
C GLY A 566 15.37 21.60 39.30
N ASP A 567 15.61 20.75 40.33
CA ASP A 567 17.00 20.36 40.69
C ASP A 567 17.41 19.12 39.89
N ASN A 568 16.37 18.48 39.15
CA ASN A 568 16.74 17.28 38.35
C ASN A 568 17.39 17.68 37.01
N TRP A 569 17.46 18.95 36.83
CA TRP A 569 18.06 19.40 35.56
C TRP A 569 19.51 19.85 35.83
N GLN A 570 20.45 19.32 35.02
CA GLN A 570 21.87 19.71 35.15
C GLN A 570 22.42 20.19 33.80
N VAL A 571 23.45 21.02 34.02
CA VAL A 571 24.13 21.47 32.78
C VAL A 571 25.00 20.32 32.25
N PRO A 572 24.68 19.97 30.95
CA PRO A 572 25.46 18.85 30.41
C PRO A 572 26.95 19.21 30.24
N ASN A 573 27.85 18.23 30.60
CA ASN A 573 29.32 18.43 30.44
C ASN A 573 29.90 17.27 29.61
N GLY A 574 30.62 17.65 28.48
CA GLY A 574 31.22 16.60 27.61
C GLY A 574 30.39 16.37 26.35
N ASP A 575 30.55 15.08 25.80
CA ASP A 575 29.84 14.75 24.55
C ASP A 575 28.37 14.41 24.84
N LEU A 576 27.51 14.68 23.86
CA LEU A 576 26.09 14.30 23.97
C LEU A 576 25.97 12.78 24.10
N PHE A 577 25.07 12.33 25.04
CA PHE A 577 24.86 10.88 25.23
C PHE A 577 23.86 10.35 24.20
N VAL A 578 24.21 9.13 23.70
CA VAL A 578 23.30 8.51 22.71
C VAL A 578 22.01 8.08 23.43
N GLY A 579 20.86 8.59 22.85
CA GLY A 579 19.55 8.06 23.31
C GLY A 579 19.04 8.88 24.52
N LYS A 580 19.92 9.92 25.03
CA LYS A 580 19.40 10.77 26.13
C LYS A 580 18.80 12.07 25.57
N GLY A 581 17.78 12.62 26.35
CA GLY A 581 17.11 13.86 25.90
C GLY A 581 17.71 15.08 26.61
N TYR A 582 17.76 16.22 25.88
CA TYR A 582 18.23 17.51 26.43
C TYR A 582 17.16 18.59 26.22
N ALA A 583 16.98 19.27 27.31
CA ALA A 583 16.13 20.49 27.14
C ALA A 583 16.98 21.68 26.67
N VAL A 584 16.58 22.13 25.52
CA VAL A 584 17.37 23.22 24.90
C VAL A 584 16.54 24.51 24.92
N TYR A 585 17.17 25.56 25.60
CA TYR A 585 16.42 26.83 25.77
C TYR A 585 16.71 27.78 24.62
N GLN A 586 15.51 28.43 23.99
CA GLN A 586 15.51 29.64 23.14
C GLN A 586 16.63 29.56 22.09
N THR A 587 16.29 28.81 20.98
CA THR A 587 17.38 28.93 19.96
C THR A 587 16.87 29.72 18.75
N GLU A 588 16.74 31.15 18.80
CA GLU A 588 16.47 31.88 17.54
C GLU A 588 17.49 31.51 16.46
N GLN A 589 18.48 30.40 16.86
CA GLN A 589 19.54 30.24 15.85
C GLN A 589 19.71 28.75 15.51
N ALA A 590 19.57 28.41 14.24
CA ALA A 590 19.97 27.09 13.69
C ALA A 590 21.35 26.66 14.21
N PHE A 591 21.36 25.43 14.81
CA PHE A 591 22.72 24.94 15.16
C PHE A 591 22.99 23.64 14.40
N ASN A 592 24.38 23.31 14.29
CA ASN A 592 24.78 22.10 13.55
C ASN A 592 25.41 21.08 14.51
N VAL A 593 24.82 19.93 14.35
CA VAL A 593 25.47 18.83 15.11
C VAL A 593 26.20 17.92 14.11
N GLY A 594 27.57 17.76 14.45
CA GLY A 594 28.38 16.92 13.54
C GLY A 594 29.09 15.79 14.30
N GLY A 595 29.26 14.69 13.58
CA GLY A 595 30.01 13.53 14.13
C GLY A 595 29.66 12.25 13.36
N ILE A 596 29.81 11.09 14.10
CA ILE A 596 29.49 9.82 13.43
C ILE A 596 27.99 9.51 13.58
N PRO A 597 27.27 9.44 12.43
CA PRO A 597 25.83 9.13 12.54
C PRO A 597 25.58 7.80 13.24
N ASN A 598 24.63 7.89 14.21
CA ASN A 598 24.35 6.70 15.03
C ASN A 598 23.70 5.59 14.18
N SER A 599 24.23 4.32 14.40
CA SER A 599 23.59 3.13 13.79
C SER A 599 23.77 1.93 14.72
N GLY A 600 22.80 0.99 14.63
CA GLY A 600 22.85 -0.22 15.48
C GLY A 600 21.88 -0.10 16.67
N ASN A 601 22.03 -1.15 17.56
CA ASN A 601 21.15 -1.18 18.74
C ASN A 601 21.79 -0.42 19.91
N PHE A 602 20.92 0.38 20.63
CA PHE A 602 21.44 1.17 21.77
C PHE A 602 20.62 0.83 23.02
N ARG A 603 21.40 0.82 24.12
CA ARG A 603 20.71 0.67 25.43
C ARG A 603 20.93 1.92 26.29
N VAL A 604 19.74 2.43 26.71
CA VAL A 604 19.83 3.69 27.49
C VAL A 604 19.36 3.39 28.92
N SER A 605 20.19 3.87 29.84
CA SER A 605 19.83 3.62 31.26
C SER A 605 18.73 4.59 31.71
N VAL A 606 17.67 3.99 32.41
CA VAL A 606 16.59 4.82 33.01
C VAL A 606 16.48 4.45 34.49
N THR A 607 16.14 5.48 35.32
CA THR A 607 16.20 5.24 36.78
C THR A 607 14.86 5.63 37.41
N ASN A 608 14.58 4.96 38.49
CA ASN A 608 13.50 5.33 39.42
C ASN A 608 13.99 5.21 40.86
N THR A 609 14.86 6.15 41.35
CA THR A 609 15.52 6.01 42.67
C THR A 609 15.06 7.13 43.60
N ASN A 610 14.85 8.31 43.26
CA ASN A 610 14.69 9.42 44.23
C ASN A 610 13.58 10.36 43.75
N SER A 611 12.84 10.09 42.59
CA SER A 611 11.78 10.97 42.03
C SER A 611 10.58 10.11 41.61
N ASP A 612 9.74 10.70 40.56
CA ASP A 612 8.42 10.17 40.14
C ASP A 612 8.60 9.21 38.96
N GLY A 613 10.04 8.69 38.64
CA GLY A 613 10.21 7.62 37.61
C GLY A 613 10.26 8.20 36.19
N TYR A 614 10.28 9.49 36.00
CA TYR A 614 10.31 10.06 34.64
C TYR A 614 11.77 10.30 34.23
N ASN A 615 12.01 9.84 33.01
CA ASN A 615 13.33 10.00 32.38
C ASN A 615 13.20 10.63 30.99
N LEU A 616 14.14 11.58 30.73
CA LEU A 616 14.09 12.21 29.39
C LEU A 616 15.05 11.47 28.44
N ILE A 617 14.43 10.80 27.46
CA ILE A 617 15.22 10.08 26.44
C ILE A 617 14.74 10.52 25.06
N GLY A 618 15.51 9.92 23.98
CA GLY A 618 15.06 10.46 22.68
C GLY A 618 15.60 9.60 21.53
N ASN A 619 15.01 9.86 20.41
CA ASN A 619 15.42 9.15 19.19
C ASN A 619 16.90 9.38 18.86
N PRO A 620 17.69 8.23 18.90
CA PRO A 620 19.15 8.39 18.72
C PRO A 620 19.55 8.31 17.24
N TYR A 621 18.64 8.04 16.35
CA TYR A 621 19.03 7.71 14.95
C TYR A 621 18.82 8.93 14.05
N PRO A 622 19.70 9.06 13.02
CA PRO A 622 19.49 10.10 12.00
C PRO A 622 18.33 9.77 11.07
N SER A 623 17.26 9.18 11.65
CA SER A 623 16.02 8.85 10.96
C SER A 623 14.87 8.77 11.97
N PRO A 624 13.64 8.82 11.34
CA PRO A 624 12.53 8.61 12.27
C PRO A 624 12.43 7.15 12.75
N ILE A 625 11.89 7.01 14.02
CA ILE A 625 11.67 5.63 14.52
C ILE A 625 10.19 5.46 14.84
N SER A 626 9.82 4.15 14.86
CA SER A 626 8.40 3.84 15.13
C SER A 626 8.18 3.79 16.65
N GLY A 627 7.26 4.68 17.15
CA GLY A 627 6.90 4.65 18.59
C GLY A 627 6.26 3.31 18.99
N THR A 628 5.50 2.73 18.08
CA THR A 628 4.88 1.42 18.38
C THR A 628 5.94 0.35 18.61
N SER A 629 6.85 0.23 17.59
CA SER A 629 7.92 -0.79 17.77
C SER A 629 8.73 -0.52 19.04
N PHE A 630 8.87 0.84 19.29
CA PHE A 630 9.63 1.18 20.51
C PHE A 630 8.89 0.70 21.77
N LEU A 631 7.56 0.90 21.93
CA LEU A 631 6.85 0.50 23.15
C LEU A 631 6.74 -1.02 23.23
N ASN A 632 6.60 -1.68 22.04
CA ASN A 632 6.48 -3.15 22.07
C ASN A 632 7.79 -3.79 22.55
N GLU A 633 8.91 -3.11 22.16
CA GLU A 633 10.21 -3.68 22.60
C GLU A 633 10.49 -3.37 24.08
N ASN A 634 9.88 -2.29 24.54
CA ASN A 634 10.14 -1.88 25.94
C ASN A 634 8.84 -1.96 26.74
N ASP A 635 8.53 -3.18 27.33
CA ASP A 635 7.19 -3.46 27.90
C ASP A 635 7.05 -2.77 29.27
N ASN A 636 8.16 -2.15 29.79
CA ASN A 636 8.05 -1.44 31.09
C ASN A 636 7.67 0.03 30.89
N ILE A 637 7.43 0.40 29.67
CA ILE A 637 7.03 1.79 29.41
C ILE A 637 5.61 1.78 28.81
N SER A 638 4.86 2.66 29.42
CA SER A 638 3.45 2.59 28.99
C SER A 638 3.12 3.70 28.00
N ALA A 639 3.85 4.85 28.14
CA ALA A 639 3.47 5.96 27.24
C ALA A 639 4.67 6.88 27.02
N LEU A 640 4.55 7.63 25.90
CA LEU A 640 5.54 8.69 25.58
C LEU A 640 4.93 10.07 25.78
N TYR A 641 5.80 10.98 26.42
CA TYR A 641 5.27 12.32 26.74
C TYR A 641 6.12 13.37 26.01
N PHE A 642 5.39 14.13 25.10
CA PHE A 642 6.11 15.13 24.27
C PHE A 642 5.75 16.55 24.73
N TRP A 643 6.87 17.28 24.78
CA TRP A 643 6.66 18.68 25.19
C TRP A 643 5.98 19.49 24.07
N ASP A 644 4.73 20.11 24.46
CA ASP A 644 4.01 21.01 23.52
C ASP A 644 3.77 22.37 24.19
N ASP A 645 4.76 23.33 23.83
CA ASP A 645 4.69 24.65 24.51
C ASP A 645 3.42 25.40 24.10
N ASP A 646 2.65 25.87 25.01
CA ASP A 646 1.43 26.66 24.70
C ASP A 646 1.76 28.15 24.62
N GLU A 647 3.14 28.48 24.48
CA GLU A 647 3.62 29.85 24.25
C GLU A 647 3.32 30.76 25.44
N THR A 648 3.19 30.16 26.66
CA THR A 648 2.93 31.00 27.85
C THR A 648 4.19 31.10 28.70
N ASP A 649 5.42 30.61 28.17
CA ASP A 649 6.71 30.74 28.89
C ASP A 649 6.67 30.01 30.22
N GLY A 650 5.75 28.99 30.30
CA GLY A 650 5.85 28.22 31.55
C GLY A 650 5.26 29.00 32.75
N GLN A 651 4.64 30.25 32.46
CA GLN A 651 4.24 31.22 33.50
C GLN A 651 2.76 31.01 33.87
N ASP A 652 2.04 30.03 33.08
CA ASP A 652 0.61 29.89 33.45
C ASP A 652 0.18 28.43 33.29
N TYR A 653 0.49 27.58 34.25
CA TYR A 653 0.21 26.14 34.43
C TYR A 653 -1.24 25.81 34.08
N SER A 654 -1.91 26.45 32.93
CA SER A 654 -3.38 26.41 32.73
C SER A 654 -3.69 25.78 31.37
N SER A 655 -2.62 25.20 30.48
CA SER A 655 -2.94 24.51 29.21
C SER A 655 -2.07 23.25 29.10
N SER A 656 -2.65 22.01 28.53
CA SER A 656 -1.94 20.71 28.36
C SER A 656 -0.59 20.90 27.70
N ASP A 657 0.55 21.00 28.46
CA ASP A 657 1.90 21.30 27.94
C ASP A 657 2.58 20.00 27.44
N TYR A 658 1.73 18.89 27.52
CA TYR A 658 2.36 17.67 27.00
C TYR A 658 1.34 16.87 26.19
N ILE A 659 1.95 16.35 25.13
CA ILE A 659 1.19 15.35 24.37
C ILE A 659 1.57 13.96 24.90
N THR A 660 0.46 13.22 25.26
CA THR A 660 0.70 11.83 25.69
C THR A 660 0.30 10.85 24.58
N TRP A 661 1.31 10.01 24.27
CA TRP A 661 1.04 9.07 23.16
C TRP A 661 1.41 7.65 23.60
N ASN A 662 0.48 6.62 23.40
CA ASN A 662 0.83 5.18 23.54
C ASN A 662 0.10 4.34 22.51
N LEU A 663 0.00 3.03 22.66
CA LEU A 663 -0.55 2.12 21.63
C LEU A 663 -2.07 2.32 21.49
N THR A 664 -2.66 3.10 22.48
CA THR A 664 -4.11 3.37 22.41
C THR A 664 -4.40 4.61 21.55
N GLY A 665 -3.51 5.53 21.63
CA GLY A 665 -3.72 6.79 20.87
C GLY A 665 -3.01 7.95 21.57
N SER A 666 -3.38 9.17 21.19
CA SER A 666 -2.66 10.35 21.74
C SER A 666 -3.66 11.35 22.32
N THR A 667 -3.19 11.98 23.50
CA THR A 667 -3.94 13.12 24.08
C THR A 667 -3.09 14.39 24.03
N GLY A 668 -3.77 15.77 24.08
CA GLY A 668 -3.01 17.04 24.20
C GLY A 668 -3.35 17.98 23.04
N GLY A 669 -3.61 19.62 23.35
CA GLY A 669 -4.06 21.03 23.21
C GLY A 669 -3.69 21.60 21.84
N ASN A 670 -3.86 20.79 20.71
CA ASN A 670 -4.02 21.44 19.38
C ASN A 670 -4.33 20.38 18.32
N GLY A 671 -5.01 19.28 18.64
CA GLY A 671 -5.55 18.50 17.50
C GLY A 671 -4.43 17.89 16.64
N GLU A 672 -3.07 17.72 17.14
CA GLU A 672 -2.16 17.07 16.16
C GLU A 672 -2.00 15.58 16.51
N ASN A 673 -2.70 14.72 15.79
CA ASN A 673 -2.63 13.24 15.84
C ASN A 673 -1.19 12.75 15.55
N LEU A 674 -0.30 12.75 16.70
CA LEU A 674 0.97 12.03 16.48
C LEU A 674 0.70 10.60 16.00
N ASN A 675 1.11 10.30 14.82
CA ASN A 675 0.86 9.00 14.16
C ASN A 675 1.86 7.94 14.66
N GLY A 676 2.54 8.34 15.93
CA GLY A 676 3.37 7.25 16.48
C GLY A 676 4.77 7.23 15.88
N SER A 677 5.05 8.23 14.91
CA SER A 677 6.43 8.37 14.39
C SER A 677 7.21 9.38 15.23
N ILE A 678 8.41 8.97 15.69
CA ILE A 678 9.28 9.88 16.47
C ILE A 678 10.42 10.37 15.56
N PRO A 679 10.34 11.70 15.21
CA PRO A 679 11.31 12.27 14.25
C PRO A 679 12.73 12.31 14.86
N MET A 680 13.71 12.48 13.90
CA MET A 680 15.11 12.63 14.34
C MET A 680 15.26 13.86 15.24
N GLY A 681 15.95 13.59 16.31
CA GLY A 681 16.29 14.74 17.19
C GLY A 681 15.20 14.99 18.23
N GLN A 682 14.10 14.19 18.16
CA GLN A 682 12.98 14.45 19.09
C GLN A 682 13.19 13.66 20.39
N ALA A 683 13.18 14.42 21.51
CA ALA A 683 13.23 13.73 22.83
C ALA A 683 11.86 13.76 23.51
N PHE A 684 11.72 12.72 24.39
CA PHE A 684 10.43 12.62 25.08
C PHE A 684 10.64 11.97 26.45
N PHE A 685 9.63 12.24 27.32
CA PHE A 685 9.73 11.59 28.65
C PHE A 685 9.09 10.20 28.61
N VAL A 686 9.72 9.33 29.38
CA VAL A 686 9.10 8.02 29.67
C VAL A 686 9.10 7.81 31.18
N ASN A 687 8.12 6.99 31.58
CA ASN A 687 8.07 6.67 33.02
C ASN A 687 8.29 5.17 33.24
N VAL A 688 9.17 4.98 34.26
CA VAL A 688 9.47 3.54 34.52
C VAL A 688 9.19 3.26 35.99
N ALA A 689 8.72 2.00 36.22
CA ALA A 689 8.35 1.63 37.60
C ALA A 689 9.61 1.29 38.41
N THR A 690 10.59 0.70 37.73
CA THR A 690 11.87 0.38 38.41
C THR A 690 13.04 0.75 37.50
N THR A 691 14.21 0.93 38.16
CA THR A 691 15.42 1.25 37.37
C THR A 691 15.74 0.10 36.39
N ASP A 692 15.91 0.50 35.03
CA ASP A 692 16.15 -0.49 33.96
C ASP A 692 16.81 0.19 32.76
N GLU A 693 16.93 -0.69 31.70
CA GLU A 693 17.44 -0.12 30.44
C GLU A 693 16.34 -0.11 29.36
N VAL A 694 16.38 1.00 28.64
CA VAL A 694 15.45 1.10 27.50
C VAL A 694 16.22 0.78 26.21
N ILE A 695 15.59 0.00 25.35
CA ILE A 695 16.30 -0.52 24.16
C ILE A 695 15.81 0.24 22.91
N PHE A 696 16.80 0.82 22.22
CA PHE A 696 16.55 1.28 20.83
C PHE A 696 17.16 0.31 19.82
N ASN A 697 16.21 -0.40 19.05
CA ASN A 697 16.70 -1.34 18.03
C ASN A 697 16.79 -0.67 16.66
N HIS A 698 17.71 -1.27 15.99
CA HIS A 698 17.97 -0.73 14.64
C HIS A 698 16.73 -0.88 13.76
N SER A 699 15.94 -1.89 14.01
CA SER A 699 14.77 -2.20 13.16
C SER A 699 13.62 -1.21 13.42
N MET A 700 13.77 -0.38 14.48
CA MET A 700 12.69 0.59 14.79
C MET A 700 12.70 1.77 13.81
N ARG A 701 13.79 1.97 13.03
CA ARG A 701 13.89 3.08 12.07
C ARG A 701 12.89 2.89 10.91
N GLN A 702 12.14 3.87 10.59
CA GLN A 702 11.13 3.73 9.53
C GLN A 702 11.28 4.86 8.52
N SER A 703 10.86 4.43 7.17
CA SER A 703 10.79 5.50 6.15
C SER A 703 9.52 6.35 6.34
N PHE A 704 9.54 7.65 6.01
CA PHE A 704 8.42 8.61 6.20
C PHE A 704 7.11 8.03 5.67
N GLN A 705 7.10 6.91 4.85
CA GLN A 705 5.91 6.35 4.19
C GLN A 705 5.33 5.18 4.99
N ASP A 706 6.09 4.63 5.99
CA ASP A 706 5.65 3.40 6.70
C ASP A 706 4.99 3.77 8.03
N ALA A 707 4.37 5.07 8.14
CA ALA A 707 3.78 5.52 9.42
C ALA A 707 2.33 5.00 9.54
N TYR A 708 1.98 3.81 8.80
CA TYR A 708 0.59 3.38 9.04
C TYR A 708 0.57 2.22 10.03
N LEU A 709 0.26 2.53 11.28
CA LEU A 709 0.03 1.62 12.42
C LEU A 709 -1.05 0.58 12.07
N ARG A 710 -0.70 -0.72 12.18
CA ARG A 710 -1.58 -1.87 12.52
C ARG A 710 -2.40 -1.58 13.80
N LYS A 711 -3.56 -0.97 13.61
CA LYS A 711 -4.60 -0.75 14.64
C LYS A 711 -4.81 -2.01 15.48
N GLY A 712 -3.97 -2.25 16.56
CA GLY A 712 -4.48 -3.14 17.64
C GLY A 712 -6.01 -3.12 17.74
N ASN A 713 -6.68 -4.29 17.53
CA ASN A 713 -8.15 -4.51 17.57
C ASN A 713 -8.86 -3.53 18.51
N ILE A 714 -8.50 -2.22 18.57
CA ILE A 714 -9.27 -1.21 19.32
C ILE A 714 -10.69 -1.08 18.73
N GLN A 715 -11.65 -1.33 19.69
CA GLN A 715 -13.05 -1.38 19.19
C GLN A 715 -13.64 0.03 19.16
N ASN A 716 -13.35 0.76 20.41
CA ASN A 716 -13.97 2.09 20.50
C ASN A 716 -12.99 3.07 21.16
N ARG A 717 -13.07 4.38 20.65
CA ARG A 717 -12.30 5.45 21.32
C ARG A 717 -13.19 6.67 21.58
N LEU A 718 -12.89 7.21 22.79
CA LEU A 718 -13.64 8.42 23.15
C LEU A 718 -12.70 9.46 23.75
N TRP A 719 -12.64 10.60 23.00
CA TRP A 719 -11.83 11.72 23.55
C TRP A 719 -12.73 12.73 24.27
N LEU A 720 -12.36 13.01 25.57
CA LEU A 720 -13.11 14.02 26.35
C LEU A 720 -12.22 15.24 26.64
N THR A 721 -12.93 16.36 26.58
CA THR A 721 -12.13 17.59 26.80
C THR A 721 -12.78 18.41 27.92
N LEU A 722 -11.86 18.93 28.83
CA LEU A 722 -12.26 19.98 29.80
C LEU A 722 -11.74 21.35 29.35
N GLU A 723 -12.79 22.30 29.15
CA GLU A 723 -12.41 23.67 28.72
C GLU A 723 -12.81 24.69 29.80
N GLY A 724 -11.84 25.56 30.15
CA GLY A 724 -12.08 26.72 31.04
C GLY A 724 -11.39 27.98 30.50
N VAL A 725 -11.43 29.06 31.30
CA VAL A 725 -10.77 30.31 30.83
C VAL A 725 -9.27 30.04 30.66
N GLN A 726 -8.77 29.88 29.37
CA GLN A 726 -7.34 29.67 29.00
C GLN A 726 -6.86 28.30 29.45
N LEU A 727 -7.91 27.26 29.62
CA LEU A 727 -7.56 25.89 30.00
C LEU A 727 -8.25 24.89 29.05
N LYS A 728 -7.41 24.10 28.46
CA LYS A 728 -7.97 22.97 27.69
C LYS A 728 -7.18 21.70 28.00
N LYS A 729 -7.95 20.64 28.56
CA LYS A 729 -7.32 19.34 28.84
C LYS A 729 -8.12 18.22 28.19
N GLU A 730 -7.27 17.28 27.70
CA GLU A 730 -7.95 16.18 26.98
C GLU A 730 -7.58 14.84 27.62
N LEU A 731 -8.52 13.91 27.64
CA LEU A 731 -8.22 12.52 28.05
C LEU A 731 -8.81 11.56 27.01
N LEU A 732 -8.25 10.32 26.92
CA LEU A 732 -8.67 9.32 25.91
C LEU A 732 -9.05 8.02 26.61
N LEU A 733 -10.29 7.56 26.16
CA LEU A 733 -10.75 6.22 26.58
C LEU A 733 -10.89 5.30 25.37
N ALA A 734 -10.48 4.11 25.70
CA ALA A 734 -10.65 3.12 24.60
C ALA A 734 -11.06 1.78 25.19
N THR A 735 -11.89 1.07 24.31
CA THR A 735 -12.30 -0.27 24.78
C THR A 735 -11.66 -1.34 23.88
N MET A 736 -11.34 -2.45 24.68
CA MET A 736 -10.68 -3.58 23.99
C MET A 736 -11.11 -4.89 24.67
N ASP A 737 -11.09 -6.06 23.89
CA ASP A 737 -11.59 -7.36 24.42
C ASP A 737 -10.65 -7.87 25.52
N TRP A 738 -9.39 -7.45 25.48
CA TRP A 738 -8.46 -8.08 26.46
C TRP A 738 -8.10 -7.09 27.56
N ALA A 739 -8.58 -5.77 27.47
CA ALA A 739 -8.15 -4.77 28.49
C ALA A 739 -8.79 -5.11 29.85
N SER A 740 -8.04 -4.64 30.91
CA SER A 740 -8.58 -4.82 32.28
C SER A 740 -8.89 -3.46 32.91
N GLU A 741 -9.58 -3.62 34.09
CA GLU A 741 -9.88 -2.36 34.83
C GLU A 741 -8.65 -1.89 35.61
N ASN A 742 -7.62 -2.82 35.70
CA ASN A 742 -6.32 -2.38 36.28
C ASN A 742 -5.44 -1.69 35.23
N PHE A 743 -4.27 -1.14 35.78
CA PHE A 743 -3.36 -0.44 34.86
C PHE A 743 -2.77 -1.41 33.83
N ASP A 744 -3.06 -1.16 32.52
CA ASP A 744 -2.53 -1.99 31.42
C ASP A 744 -1.33 -1.30 30.75
N THR A 745 -0.11 -1.88 31.01
CA THR A 745 1.14 -1.26 30.51
C THR A 745 1.13 -1.21 28.97
N GLY A 746 1.50 -0.04 28.40
CA GLY A 746 1.53 0.15 26.92
C GLY A 746 0.19 0.71 26.40
N TRP A 747 -0.88 0.49 27.21
CA TRP A 747 -2.21 0.88 26.68
C TRP A 747 -2.85 1.96 27.57
N ASP A 748 -2.43 1.90 28.95
CA ASP A 748 -2.84 3.01 29.81
C ASP A 748 -1.67 3.98 30.00
N ALA A 749 -2.10 5.25 30.22
CA ALA A 749 -0.99 6.21 30.42
C ALA A 749 -1.31 7.11 31.62
N LEU A 750 -0.20 7.22 32.48
CA LEU A 750 -0.36 8.15 33.62
C LEU A 750 -0.42 9.60 33.13
N ALA A 751 -1.17 10.36 33.77
CA ALA A 751 -1.18 11.81 33.43
C ALA A 751 0.14 12.44 33.86
N PHE A 752 0.82 13.18 32.84
CA PHE A 752 2.15 13.78 33.04
C PHE A 752 2.02 15.10 33.82
N ASN A 753 2.73 15.18 35.11
CA ASN A 753 3.08 16.40 35.86
C ASN A 753 1.82 17.06 36.44
N ASN A 754 1.37 16.67 37.63
CA ASN A 754 0.39 17.31 38.54
C ASN A 754 1.10 18.04 39.66
N GLY A 755 2.21 18.92 39.33
CA GLY A 755 2.49 19.79 40.50
C GLY A 755 1.21 20.22 41.23
N SER A 756 1.22 20.38 42.59
CA SER A 756 0.16 20.59 43.59
C SER A 756 -0.70 21.81 43.27
N ASN A 757 -0.45 22.54 41.93
CA ASN A 757 -1.38 23.69 41.74
C ASN A 757 -1.92 23.72 40.31
N ASN A 758 -1.61 22.56 39.40
CA ASN A 758 -2.16 22.58 38.01
C ASN A 758 -3.47 21.79 37.96
N THR A 759 -4.36 22.44 37.17
CA THR A 759 -5.65 21.72 36.99
C THR A 759 -5.41 20.34 36.34
N THR A 760 -6.07 19.29 36.95
CA THR A 760 -5.96 17.92 36.42
C THR A 760 -7.33 17.44 35.93
N PHE A 761 -7.23 16.76 34.76
CA PHE A 761 -8.44 16.09 34.23
C PHE A 761 -8.08 14.67 33.77
N THR A 762 -8.51 13.68 34.68
CA THR A 762 -8.09 12.30 34.41
C THR A 762 -9.24 11.34 34.74
N THR A 763 -9.06 10.13 34.24
CA THR A 763 -9.84 9.02 34.82
C THR A 763 -9.05 8.32 35.92
N LEU A 764 -9.81 7.34 36.58
CA LEU A 764 -9.13 6.59 37.64
C LEU A 764 -9.28 5.09 37.39
N ASP A 765 -8.08 4.48 37.41
CA ASP A 765 -8.24 3.01 37.32
C ASP A 765 -8.61 2.42 38.68
N LYS A 766 -8.59 1.09 38.82
CA LYS A 766 -9.08 0.45 40.06
C LYS A 766 -8.14 0.77 41.24
N ASP A 767 -6.87 0.97 40.92
CA ASP A 767 -5.94 1.34 42.00
C ASP A 767 -5.88 2.86 42.18
N ARG A 768 -6.74 3.55 41.51
CA ARG A 768 -6.94 5.01 41.64
C ARG A 768 -5.74 5.78 41.09
N ASN A 769 -5.02 5.16 40.17
CA ASN A 769 -4.03 5.95 39.41
C ASN A 769 -4.71 6.97 38.48
N HIS A 770 -4.07 8.15 38.37
CA HIS A 770 -4.61 9.20 37.48
C HIS A 770 -4.17 8.94 36.03
N LEU A 771 -5.22 8.76 35.16
CA LEU A 771 -4.82 8.31 33.80
C LEU A 771 -5.28 9.34 32.76
N ALA A 772 -4.30 9.68 31.90
CA ALA A 772 -4.64 10.51 30.72
C ALA A 772 -5.22 9.65 29.59
N ILE A 773 -4.78 8.41 29.50
CA ILE A 773 -5.32 7.43 28.55
C ILE A 773 -5.68 6.15 29.30
N GLN A 774 -6.93 5.76 29.06
CA GLN A 774 -7.32 4.53 29.79
C GLN A 774 -7.98 3.55 28.81
N ALA A 775 -7.39 2.31 28.84
CA ALA A 775 -8.03 1.22 28.09
C ALA A 775 -8.94 0.42 29.04
N LEU A 776 -10.15 0.13 28.49
CA LEU A 776 -11.14 -0.56 29.33
C LEU A 776 -11.63 -1.82 28.62
N PRO A 777 -12.01 -2.84 29.49
CA PRO A 777 -12.58 -4.04 28.84
C PRO A 777 -13.94 -3.73 28.20
N LEU A 778 -14.26 -4.67 27.25
CA LEU A 778 -15.57 -4.46 26.60
C LEU A 778 -16.69 -4.83 27.58
N GLN A 779 -17.66 -3.85 27.73
CA GLN A 779 -18.83 -4.07 28.60
C GLN A 779 -20.04 -3.35 28.02
N ASP A 780 -21.17 -3.84 28.48
CA ASP A 780 -22.42 -3.25 27.94
C ASP A 780 -22.65 -1.84 28.53
N GLU A 781 -22.11 -1.76 29.79
CA GLU A 781 -22.28 -0.44 30.43
C GLU A 781 -21.01 -0.07 31.21
N TYR A 782 -20.78 1.32 31.14
CA TYR A 782 -19.59 1.79 31.87
C TYR A 782 -19.99 2.93 32.82
N THR A 783 -19.45 2.81 34.01
CA THR A 783 -19.43 4.01 34.88
C THR A 783 -17.98 4.34 35.23
N ILE A 784 -17.57 5.49 34.68
CA ILE A 784 -16.13 5.81 34.80
C ILE A 784 -16.02 7.14 35.57
N PRO A 785 -15.24 7.09 36.67
CA PRO A 785 -15.05 8.34 37.43
C PRO A 785 -14.15 9.33 36.68
N LEU A 786 -14.58 10.59 36.73
CA LEU A 786 -13.74 11.67 36.15
C LEU A 786 -13.20 12.54 37.30
N LEU A 787 -11.91 12.57 37.29
CA LEU A 787 -11.29 13.40 38.35
C LEU A 787 -10.84 14.75 37.79
N ILE A 788 -11.40 15.88 38.43
CA ILE A 788 -10.98 17.25 38.08
C ILE A 788 -10.45 17.92 39.35
N GLU A 789 -9.15 18.19 39.40
CA GLU A 789 -8.56 18.83 40.60
C GLU A 789 -7.98 20.20 40.24
N ASN A 790 -7.94 21.11 41.26
CA ASN A 790 -7.31 22.44 41.14
C ASN A 790 -7.92 23.26 40.00
N PHE A 791 -9.30 23.05 39.73
CA PHE A 791 -10.05 23.85 38.74
C PHE A 791 -11.14 24.65 39.44
N GLU A 792 -11.08 25.97 39.19
CA GLU A 792 -12.12 26.83 39.79
C GLU A 792 -12.74 27.73 38.71
N GLY A 793 -14.07 27.80 38.72
CA GLY A 793 -14.74 28.71 37.77
C GLY A 793 -15.60 27.91 36.78
N LYS A 794 -15.97 28.61 35.67
CA LYS A 794 -16.88 27.97 34.68
C LYS A 794 -16.10 26.98 33.80
N GLY A 795 -16.62 25.71 33.80
CA GLY A 795 -15.97 24.67 32.97
C GLY A 795 -16.96 24.05 31.99
N LEU A 796 -16.34 23.51 30.86
CA LEU A 796 -17.15 22.81 29.86
C LEU A 796 -16.54 21.43 29.60
N LEU A 797 -17.41 20.40 29.94
CA LEU A 797 -17.03 19.03 29.52
C LEU A 797 -17.70 18.66 28.19
N LYS A 798 -16.85 18.14 27.26
CA LYS A 798 -17.46 17.82 25.96
C LYS A 798 -16.66 16.70 25.28
N ILE A 799 -17.41 16.13 24.29
CA ILE A 799 -16.73 15.08 23.49
C ILE A 799 -16.01 15.75 22.31
N GLU A 800 -14.68 15.54 22.35
CA GLU A 800 -13.88 16.11 21.24
C GLU A 800 -13.96 15.24 19.98
N LYS A 801 -13.83 13.98 20.26
CA LYS A 801 -13.85 13.04 19.12
C LYS A 801 -14.31 11.66 19.63
N ILE A 802 -15.12 11.01 18.70
CA ILE A 802 -15.60 9.67 19.09
C ILE A 802 -15.46 8.73 17.89
N GLU A 803 -14.92 7.52 18.20
CA GLU A 803 -14.82 6.46 17.18
C GLU A 803 -15.41 5.16 17.71
N GLY A 804 -16.41 4.55 16.93
CA GLY A 804 -16.84 3.17 17.23
C GLY A 804 -17.92 3.15 18.33
N PHE A 805 -18.40 4.41 18.96
CA PHE A 805 -19.44 4.41 20.02
C PHE A 805 -20.77 4.87 19.43
N LYS A 806 -21.13 4.53 18.18
CA LYS A 806 -22.36 5.07 17.57
C LYS A 806 -23.60 4.39 18.18
N ASP A 807 -23.48 3.28 18.85
CA ASP A 807 -24.67 2.58 19.41
C ASP A 807 -24.75 2.77 20.92
N PHE A 808 -23.97 3.73 21.46
CA PHE A 808 -24.03 3.93 22.92
C PHE A 808 -24.51 5.35 23.23
N ASP A 809 -25.33 5.41 24.41
CA ASP A 809 -25.60 6.73 24.99
C ASP A 809 -24.50 7.11 26.01
N ILE A 810 -24.03 8.39 25.83
CA ILE A 810 -22.94 8.82 26.74
C ILE A 810 -23.47 10.01 27.56
N GLU A 811 -23.37 9.83 28.91
CA GLU A 811 -23.93 10.86 29.80
C GLU A 811 -22.91 11.20 30.89
N ILE A 812 -22.96 12.51 31.30
CA ILE A 812 -22.16 12.91 32.50
C ILE A 812 -23.07 12.92 33.73
N ILE A 813 -22.60 12.18 34.77
CA ILE A 813 -23.31 12.25 36.06
C ILE A 813 -22.62 13.28 36.97
N ASP A 814 -23.45 14.29 37.30
CA ASP A 814 -22.98 15.30 38.28
C ASP A 814 -23.54 14.97 39.67
N HIS A 815 -22.67 14.47 40.59
CA HIS A 815 -23.12 13.98 41.91
C HIS A 815 -23.48 15.14 42.84
N GLN A 816 -23.07 16.25 42.49
CA GLN A 816 -23.43 17.42 43.34
C GLN A 816 -24.82 17.96 42.98
N GLU A 817 -25.16 18.00 41.73
CA GLU A 817 -26.46 18.57 41.32
C GLU A 817 -27.50 17.47 41.15
N GLY A 818 -26.98 16.13 41.26
CA GLY A 818 -27.90 14.98 41.09
C GLY A 818 -28.49 14.91 39.69
N VAL A 819 -27.69 15.43 38.65
CA VAL A 819 -28.26 15.45 37.28
C VAL A 819 -27.44 14.50 36.41
N ASN A 820 -28.21 13.75 35.46
CA ASN A 820 -27.60 12.99 34.35
C ASN A 820 -27.83 13.70 33.01
N GLN A 821 -26.69 14.17 32.43
CA GLN A 821 -26.87 14.98 31.20
C GLN A 821 -26.13 14.30 30.04
N SER A 822 -26.83 14.25 28.93
CA SER A 822 -26.17 13.78 27.69
C SER A 822 -25.21 14.84 27.14
N ILE A 823 -23.99 14.45 26.55
CA ILE A 823 -22.96 15.47 26.20
C ILE A 823 -22.61 15.31 24.73
N GLN A 824 -23.45 14.72 23.84
CA GLN A 824 -23.12 14.39 22.43
C GLN A 824 -23.35 15.61 21.53
N LYS A 825 -24.03 16.79 21.94
CA LYS A 825 -24.33 17.86 20.96
C LYS A 825 -23.77 19.19 21.45
N ASP A 826 -23.58 19.44 22.89
CA ASP A 826 -23.27 20.84 23.29
C ASP A 826 -22.39 20.84 24.54
N GLY A 827 -21.90 19.58 24.93
CA GLY A 827 -21.09 19.52 26.17
C GLY A 827 -21.89 19.89 27.42
N TYR A 828 -21.29 19.72 28.65
CA TYR A 828 -21.95 20.00 29.92
C TYR A 828 -21.21 21.14 30.65
N GLN A 829 -21.95 22.25 30.78
CA GLN A 829 -21.36 23.43 31.45
C GLN A 829 -21.62 23.35 32.97
N PHE A 830 -20.52 23.78 33.71
CA PHE A 830 -20.70 23.71 35.18
C PHE A 830 -19.80 24.75 35.84
N ASP A 831 -20.14 25.05 37.10
CA ASP A 831 -19.26 25.88 37.95
C ASP A 831 -18.57 25.01 39.00
N ALA A 832 -17.22 25.06 38.93
CA ALA A 832 -16.49 24.15 39.81
C ALA A 832 -15.79 24.92 40.92
N SER A 833 -15.82 24.33 42.20
CA SER A 833 -14.93 24.85 43.26
C SER A 833 -13.70 23.95 43.44
N LYS A 834 -12.65 24.44 44.06
CA LYS A 834 -11.36 23.72 44.20
C LYS A 834 -11.55 22.37 44.92
N ASP A 835 -12.70 22.03 45.60
CA ASP A 835 -12.89 20.76 46.34
C ASP A 835 -13.81 19.81 45.56
N ASP A 836 -13.99 20.02 44.24
CA ASP A 836 -14.96 19.20 43.48
C ASP A 836 -14.21 18.12 42.69
N GLY A 837 -13.24 17.52 43.24
CA GLY A 837 -12.30 16.69 42.45
C GLY A 837 -13.01 15.44 41.90
N GLU A 838 -14.01 14.79 42.63
CA GLU A 838 -14.66 13.55 42.12
C GLU A 838 -16.16 13.79 41.94
N ARG A 839 -16.50 14.91 41.49
CA ARG A 839 -17.92 15.31 41.34
C ARG A 839 -18.54 14.62 40.11
N PHE A 840 -17.70 14.23 39.10
CA PHE A 840 -18.33 13.82 37.83
C PHE A 840 -17.96 12.36 37.54
N SER A 841 -18.96 11.66 36.93
CA SER A 841 -18.71 10.34 36.34
C SER A 841 -19.27 10.27 34.91
N LEU A 842 -18.54 9.43 34.13
CA LEU A 842 -19.02 9.19 32.75
C LEU A 842 -19.81 7.88 32.70
N PHE A 843 -21.05 8.02 32.21
CA PHE A 843 -21.91 6.82 32.10
C PHE A 843 -22.19 6.51 30.63
N ILE A 844 -21.69 5.29 30.16
CA ILE A 844 -21.87 4.87 28.75
C ILE A 844 -22.77 3.63 28.72
N THR A 845 -23.94 3.70 27.93
CA THR A 845 -24.88 2.57 27.87
C THR A 845 -25.35 2.38 26.42
N PRO A 846 -25.69 1.09 26.06
CA PRO A 846 -26.19 0.85 24.71
C PRO A 846 -27.53 1.55 24.46
N LYS A 847 -27.77 2.18 23.31
CA LYS A 847 -28.99 2.94 22.92
C LYS A 847 -30.21 2.03 22.98
N ASN A 848 -30.02 0.60 23.10
CA ASN A 848 -31.19 -0.30 23.07
C ASN A 848 -31.30 -1.09 24.37
N SER A 849 -30.72 -0.65 25.48
CA SER A 849 -30.96 -1.29 26.78
C SER A 849 -32.43 -1.14 27.20
N ASN A 850 -33.44 -0.86 26.24
CA ASN A 850 -34.87 -0.87 26.59
C ASN A 850 -35.57 -2.10 25.99
N VAL A 851 -34.87 -3.19 25.63
CA VAL A 851 -35.57 -4.34 25.00
C VAL A 851 -35.96 -5.34 26.10
N LEU A 852 -35.70 -5.11 27.42
CA LEU A 852 -36.40 -5.84 28.50
C LEU A 852 -37.65 -5.07 28.96
N SER A 853 -38.11 -3.96 28.27
CA SER A 853 -39.23 -3.12 28.74
C SER A 853 -40.46 -3.32 27.84
N LEU A 854 -40.41 -4.17 26.75
CA LEU A 854 -41.69 -4.22 26.01
C LEU A 854 -42.71 -5.10 26.77
N GLU A 855 -42.18 -6.19 27.48
CA GLU A 855 -43.13 -7.02 28.26
C GLU A 855 -43.62 -6.28 29.50
N GLU A 856 -42.72 -5.49 30.18
CA GLU A 856 -43.13 -4.74 31.39
C GLU A 856 -43.96 -3.51 31.04
N THR A 857 -43.69 -2.95 29.84
CA THR A 857 -44.49 -1.80 29.34
C THR A 857 -45.88 -2.29 28.88
N LEU A 858 -45.95 -3.48 28.25
CA LEU A 858 -47.27 -3.97 27.80
C LEU A 858 -48.11 -4.42 29.01
N ALA A 859 -47.33 -5.04 30.05
CA ALA A 859 -48.05 -5.50 31.25
C ALA A 859 -48.58 -4.30 32.06
N SER A 860 -47.80 -3.13 32.09
CA SER A 860 -48.27 -1.95 32.85
C SER A 860 -49.48 -1.30 32.17
N LEU A 861 -49.75 -1.52 30.89
CA LEU A 861 -50.89 -0.87 30.19
C LEU A 861 -52.17 -1.65 30.44
N VAL A 862 -52.05 -2.96 30.92
CA VAL A 862 -53.28 -3.74 31.21
C VAL A 862 -53.61 -3.60 32.70
N LYS A 863 -54.82 -3.09 33.03
CA LYS A 863 -55.25 -2.92 34.43
C LYS A 863 -56.34 -3.93 34.78
N ILE A 864 -56.11 -4.62 35.96
CA ILE A 864 -57.11 -5.64 36.37
C ILE A 864 -57.69 -5.22 37.72
N LYS A 865 -58.97 -5.13 37.67
CA LYS A 865 -59.67 -4.81 38.93
C LYS A 865 -60.51 -6.02 39.38
N THR A 866 -60.34 -6.44 40.67
CA THR A 866 -61.07 -7.63 41.18
C THR A 866 -62.44 -7.18 41.74
N LEU A 867 -63.57 -7.93 41.39
CA LEU A 867 -64.94 -7.66 41.89
C LEU A 867 -65.49 -8.92 42.57
N PRO A 868 -66.64 -8.80 43.43
CA PRO A 868 -67.18 -9.91 44.23
C PRO A 868 -67.61 -11.09 43.34
N ASN A 869 -67.88 -10.97 42.03
CA ASN A 869 -68.36 -12.11 41.21
C ASN A 869 -67.46 -12.29 39.97
N GLY A 870 -66.06 -11.71 40.02
CA GLY A 870 -65.10 -11.84 38.91
C GLY A 870 -64.08 -10.70 38.91
N PHE A 871 -63.40 -10.45 37.71
CA PHE A 871 -62.49 -9.29 37.63
C PHE A 871 -62.67 -8.61 36.26
N ASN A 872 -62.38 -7.27 36.34
CA ASN A 872 -62.41 -6.48 35.08
C ASN A 872 -60.99 -6.28 34.54
N VAL A 873 -60.85 -6.65 33.25
CA VAL A 873 -59.54 -6.41 32.60
C VAL A 873 -59.67 -5.27 31.59
N MET A 874 -58.83 -4.21 31.80
CA MET A 874 -58.77 -3.09 30.82
C MET A 874 -57.47 -3.17 30.01
N THR A 875 -57.68 -3.26 28.69
CA THR A 875 -56.46 -3.34 27.87
C THR A 875 -56.57 -2.35 26.69
N PRO A 876 -55.55 -1.67 26.27
CA PRO A 876 -55.56 -0.68 25.17
C PRO A 876 -55.31 -1.35 23.82
N PHE A 877 -55.23 -2.69 23.76
CA PHE A 877 -54.99 -3.37 22.47
C PHE A 877 -55.70 -4.73 22.48
N ASP A 878 -55.86 -5.35 21.23
CA ASP A 878 -56.47 -6.69 21.13
C ASP A 878 -55.50 -7.77 21.63
N THR A 879 -56.03 -8.61 22.49
CA THR A 879 -55.10 -9.63 23.03
C THR A 879 -55.85 -10.94 23.26
N HIS A 880 -55.07 -12.04 23.10
CA HIS A 880 -55.61 -13.37 23.45
C HIS A 880 -55.24 -13.70 24.91
N LEU A 881 -56.32 -13.88 25.73
CA LEU A 881 -56.08 -14.11 27.18
C LEU A 881 -56.34 -15.58 27.51
N ILE A 882 -55.32 -16.12 28.23
CA ILE A 882 -55.51 -17.48 28.74
C ILE A 882 -55.27 -17.47 30.26
N GLY A 883 -56.18 -18.08 31.02
CA GLY A 883 -56.03 -18.11 32.49
C GLY A 883 -55.78 -19.54 32.97
N TYR A 884 -54.75 -19.64 33.87
CA TYR A 884 -54.41 -20.97 34.42
C TYR A 884 -54.64 -20.97 35.93
N ASN A 885 -55.12 -22.23 36.42
CA ASN A 885 -55.04 -22.33 37.89
C ASN A 885 -53.62 -22.73 38.32
N THR A 886 -53.37 -22.80 39.62
CA THR A 886 -51.98 -22.99 40.11
C THR A 886 -51.46 -24.39 39.73
N LEU A 887 -52.38 -25.25 39.21
CA LEU A 887 -51.94 -26.60 38.77
C LEU A 887 -51.74 -26.65 37.26
N GLY A 888 -51.86 -25.37 36.52
CA GLY A 888 -51.55 -25.28 35.07
C GLY A 888 -52.76 -25.68 34.21
N GLU A 889 -53.97 -25.96 34.86
CA GLU A 889 -55.18 -26.24 34.05
C GLU A 889 -55.80 -24.94 33.51
N VAL A 890 -56.20 -24.98 32.16
CA VAL A 890 -56.73 -23.76 31.51
C VAL A 890 -58.16 -23.52 32.02
N MET A 891 -58.34 -22.34 32.65
CA MET A 891 -59.67 -22.02 33.24
C MET A 891 -60.41 -20.98 32.40
N LEU A 892 -59.55 -20.29 31.58
CA LEU A 892 -60.12 -19.22 30.74
C LEU A 892 -59.30 -19.11 29.45
N ASN A 893 -60.08 -19.05 28.33
CA ASN A 893 -59.41 -18.86 27.02
C ASN A 893 -60.31 -18.04 26.10
N THR A 894 -59.94 -16.81 26.06
CA THR A 894 -60.83 -15.95 25.25
C THR A 894 -60.01 -14.83 24.60
N HIS A 895 -60.61 -14.18 23.50
CA HIS A 895 -59.97 -13.01 22.85
C HIS A 895 -60.60 -11.71 23.37
N LEU A 896 -59.61 -10.86 23.80
CA LEU A 896 -60.15 -9.57 24.29
C LEU A 896 -59.87 -8.45 23.29
N LYS A 897 -61.06 -7.65 22.97
CA LYS A 897 -60.83 -6.44 22.13
C LYS A 897 -60.45 -5.25 23.01
N LYS A 898 -59.74 -4.27 22.36
CA LYS A 898 -59.34 -3.08 23.13
C LYS A 898 -60.54 -2.49 23.88
N GLY A 899 -60.32 -2.27 25.34
CA GLY A 899 -61.41 -1.70 26.16
C GLY A 899 -61.61 -2.56 27.43
N GLU A 900 -62.66 -2.26 28.23
CA GLU A 900 -62.89 -2.94 29.53
C GLU A 900 -63.80 -4.15 29.34
N VAL A 901 -63.33 -5.36 29.88
CA VAL A 901 -64.15 -6.59 29.75
C VAL A 901 -64.27 -7.24 31.14
N PHE A 902 -65.46 -7.67 31.44
CA PHE A 902 -65.68 -8.37 32.72
C PHE A 902 -65.59 -9.89 32.50
N ILE A 903 -64.82 -10.54 33.50
CA ILE A 903 -64.68 -12.01 33.40
C ILE A 903 -65.17 -12.62 34.72
N PRO A 904 -66.27 -13.53 34.54
CA PRO A 904 -66.81 -14.12 35.77
C PRO A 904 -65.92 -15.26 36.29
N THR A 905 -65.60 -15.18 37.68
CA THR A 905 -64.82 -16.32 38.21
C THR A 905 -65.39 -16.71 39.58
N GLU A 906 -65.24 -18.03 40.07
CA GLU A 906 -65.76 -18.51 41.38
C GLU A 906 -64.82 -18.11 42.51
N LYS A 907 -65.29 -17.76 43.89
CA LYS A 907 -64.60 -17.22 45.09
C LYS A 907 -63.51 -18.18 45.56
N SER A 908 -62.12 -17.67 45.62
CA SER A 908 -60.92 -18.21 46.28
C SER A 908 -60.03 -18.94 45.27
N GLU A 909 -59.73 -18.29 44.03
CA GLU A 909 -58.81 -18.97 43.08
C GLU A 909 -57.69 -18.00 42.68
N ILE A 910 -56.36 -18.47 42.81
CA ILE A 910 -55.23 -17.74 42.20
C ILE A 910 -55.14 -18.12 40.71
N LEU A 911 -55.32 -17.08 39.94
CA LEU A 911 -55.22 -17.37 38.49
C LEU A 911 -53.99 -16.69 37.91
N ILE A 912 -53.26 -17.46 37.06
CA ILE A 912 -52.19 -16.83 36.25
C ILE A 912 -52.73 -16.53 34.85
N LEU A 913 -52.73 -15.21 34.52
CA LEU A 913 -53.34 -14.82 33.22
C LEU A 913 -52.23 -14.56 32.21
N ARG A 914 -52.27 -15.28 31.11
CA ARG A 914 -51.31 -15.03 30.02
C ARG A 914 -51.97 -14.24 28.87
N PHE A 915 -51.27 -13.12 28.52
CA PHE A 915 -51.77 -12.28 27.40
C PHE A 915 -50.85 -12.43 26.19
N ASN A 916 -51.51 -12.81 25.03
CA ASN A 916 -50.72 -12.93 23.78
C ASN A 916 -51.23 -11.97 22.70
N SER A 917 -50.37 -11.02 22.38
CA SER A 917 -50.78 -10.08 21.30
C SER A 917 -49.70 -10.04 20.21
N ASN A 918 -50.07 -9.34 19.09
CA ASN A 918 -49.09 -9.21 18.00
C ASN A 918 -47.89 -8.36 18.41
N LYS A 919 -48.00 -7.65 19.66
CA LYS A 919 -46.94 -6.72 20.14
C LYS A 919 -46.07 -7.41 21.18
N GLY A 920 -46.44 -8.73 21.62
CA GLY A 920 -45.62 -9.47 22.59
C GLY A 920 -46.50 -10.23 23.60
N SER A 921 -45.89 -11.20 24.43
CA SER A 921 -46.67 -12.01 25.40
C SER A 921 -46.15 -11.75 26.83
N PHE A 922 -47.14 -11.61 27.80
CA PHE A 922 -46.74 -11.42 29.21
C PHE A 922 -47.80 -12.04 30.12
N THR A 923 -47.45 -12.21 31.55
CA THR A 923 -48.43 -12.87 32.45
C THR A 923 -48.70 -11.96 33.66
N LYS A 924 -49.89 -12.03 34.21
CA LYS A 924 -50.25 -11.32 35.45
C LYS A 924 -50.96 -12.29 36.40
N LYS A 925 -50.62 -12.02 37.66
CA LYS A 925 -51.27 -12.89 38.67
C LYS A 925 -52.45 -12.15 39.32
N VAL A 926 -53.58 -12.88 39.38
CA VAL A 926 -54.75 -12.25 40.04
C VAL A 926 -55.19 -13.17 41.20
N ILE A 927 -55.28 -12.42 42.36
CA ILE A 927 -55.76 -13.21 43.51
C ILE A 927 -57.21 -12.79 43.82
N ARG A 928 -58.24 -13.75 43.61
CA ARG A 928 -59.62 -13.43 44.03
C ARG A 928 -59.87 -13.97 45.44
#